data_AF-A0A1Q5PUG4-F1
#
_entry.id   AF-A0A1Q5PUG4-F1
#
_cell.length_a   1.000
_cell.length_b   1.000
_cell.length_c   1.000
_cell.angle_alpha   90.00
_cell.angle_beta   90.00
_cell.angle_gamma   90.00
#
_symmetry.space_group_name_H-M   'P 1'
#
loop_
_entity.id
_entity.type
_entity.pdbx_description
1 polymer ?
#
loop_
_entity_poly.entity_id
_entity_poly.type
_entity_poly.pdbx_seq_one_letter_code
_entity_poly.pdbx_strand_id
1 'polypeptide(L)'
;MSKKKAWAKGTVAGVGALTLLASTVFTAAALNRGTQPGEGTQGCDVSWTAQSVLDIDLAENDPNYGNLVHDEKGNPAGTNYQWTGFIKEVSPKLGHAGYMEIGHHYQDGADPTPVRVATGTTKQHWRVNLGTNKALKNAKVIFTLPPEVRGKEVFVDLQGGVDNVNTWGNEPYTQYRAGRTPLTQGAVVDNGNGTWTINIGDLPAMNSRVVDFYVRVGTSLNLTDQFVATAVLTARGTDPQCTQRPPQPQDRVEFGQWTDGAITCEKGTVTQTRTKTTTPFTWDDGTQQWVPGTPVVTQETQERDKTEQEREQCKPQDLVEFGQWEDGEVTCAKTTVTQTRTKTTTPHVWDNNTKTWKPGTPVVTTETQERQKTQAEHEQCKPADRIEYGEWTDGAITCDKPTVTQTRSKSVTTFTFDDATKTWKPGAPVVTEETQERDKTQAEHEQCKPETKTEFSQWADEQLTCDKPTVTQKRTKTVTEYTFDDATKTWKPGTPVVTTETQERDKTQAEHEQCKPETKTEFSQWADEQLTCDKPTVTQKRTKTVTEYTFDDATKTWKPGAPVVTEETQERDKTQAEHEQCKPEPKVEFSAWEDGKVTCESTKVTQKRTKTVTEYTFDDATKTWKPGTPVVTEETQERDKTMAEHEQCKPESKVEISQWQDEKVTCESPKVKQTRTKTVTSAVFDEATKTWKMGEPVVTIEAGERDKTDAEKAACAPGAPGKQLAKTGSPILIIGSIAGLLALAGGALVIAKRRRA
;
A
#
# COMPACT_ATOMS: atom_id res chain seq x y z
N MET A 1 51.57 -39.57 19.29
CA MET A 1 52.85 -40.09 18.75
C MET A 1 53.97 -39.05 19.01
N SER A 2 55.26 -39.43 18.94
CA SER A 2 56.52 -38.64 18.97
C SER A 2 56.48 -37.11 19.23
N LYS A 3 57.16 -36.58 20.28
CA LYS A 3 58.61 -36.15 20.35
C LYS A 3 58.93 -34.94 19.43
N LYS A 4 59.62 -33.85 19.82
CA LYS A 4 60.49 -33.46 20.98
C LYS A 4 60.02 -32.05 21.49
N LYS A 5 60.26 -31.47 22.68
CA LYS A 5 61.13 -31.66 23.88
C LYS A 5 62.55 -31.03 23.88
N ALA A 6 62.66 -29.77 24.33
CA ALA A 6 63.84 -29.02 24.86
C ALA A 6 63.29 -27.78 25.65
N TRP A 7 63.85 -27.11 26.69
CA TRP A 7 65.09 -27.15 27.52
C TRP A 7 66.39 -26.51 26.95
N ALA A 8 67.24 -25.81 27.72
CA ALA A 8 67.35 -25.67 29.20
C ALA A 8 67.82 -24.26 29.72
N LYS A 9 68.02 -24.16 31.04
CA LYS A 9 68.31 -22.97 31.89
C LYS A 9 69.67 -22.27 31.62
N GLY A 10 69.78 -21.00 32.05
CA GLY A 10 71.03 -20.33 32.40
C GLY A 10 70.80 -19.20 33.41
N THR A 11 71.59 -19.13 34.51
CA THR A 11 71.40 -18.15 35.60
C THR A 11 72.71 -17.41 35.87
N VAL A 12 72.67 -16.07 35.90
CA VAL A 12 73.70 -15.22 36.53
C VAL A 12 73.00 -14.07 37.24
N ALA A 13 73.33 -13.84 38.51
CA ALA A 13 72.90 -12.65 39.24
C ALA A 13 73.91 -11.52 39.03
N GLY A 14 73.47 -10.41 38.44
CA GLY A 14 74.26 -9.18 38.34
C GLY A 14 73.71 -8.13 39.30
N VAL A 15 74.42 -7.85 40.39
CA VAL A 15 74.08 -6.76 41.31
C VAL A 15 74.55 -5.44 40.69
N GLY A 16 73.78 -4.95 39.72
CA GLY A 16 73.92 -3.58 39.21
C GLY A 16 73.32 -2.61 40.21
N ALA A 17 74.15 -1.79 40.86
CA ALA A 17 73.66 -0.73 41.72
C ALA A 17 72.89 0.29 40.90
N LEU A 18 71.57 0.35 41.06
CA LEU A 18 70.74 1.39 40.48
C LEU A 18 71.03 2.70 41.24
N THR A 19 71.95 3.50 40.72
CA THR A 19 72.28 4.81 41.28
C THR A 19 71.04 5.69 41.25
N LEU A 20 70.43 5.95 42.41
CA LEU A 20 69.43 7.01 42.56
C LEU A 20 70.13 8.37 42.39
N LEU A 21 70.33 8.76 41.13
CA LEU A 21 70.49 10.17 40.79
C LEU A 21 69.17 10.85 41.17
N ALA A 22 69.21 11.71 42.18
CA ALA A 22 68.05 12.42 42.65
C ALA A 22 67.53 13.33 41.52
N SER A 23 66.41 12.94 40.92
CA SER A 23 65.66 13.75 39.96
C SER A 23 65.11 14.98 40.69
N THR A 24 65.87 16.07 40.64
CA THR A 24 65.45 17.37 41.15
C THR A 24 64.11 17.75 40.53
N VAL A 25 63.08 17.85 41.36
CA VAL A 25 61.71 18.14 40.93
C VAL A 25 61.65 19.59 40.45
N PHE A 26 61.60 19.77 39.13
CA PHE A 26 61.48 21.09 38.49
C PHE A 26 60.02 21.40 38.14
N THR A 27 59.70 22.70 38.08
CA THR A 27 58.34 23.22 38.20
C THR A 27 57.69 23.56 36.85
N ALA A 28 56.67 22.80 36.45
CA ALA A 28 55.80 23.16 35.34
C ALA A 28 54.94 24.40 35.68
N ALA A 29 55.15 25.50 34.96
CA ALA A 29 54.35 26.73 35.01
C ALA A 29 54.66 27.64 33.79
N ALA A 30 54.48 27.09 32.58
CA ALA A 30 54.99 27.68 31.34
C ALA A 30 53.91 27.87 30.27
N LEU A 31 53.07 28.90 30.45
CA LEU A 31 52.17 29.40 29.42
C LEU A 31 52.85 30.61 28.76
N ASN A 32 53.27 30.49 27.50
CA ASN A 32 53.98 31.56 26.81
C ASN A 32 53.01 32.57 26.19
N ARG A 33 53.48 33.81 25.95
CA ARG A 33 52.66 34.86 25.29
C ARG A 33 52.16 34.48 23.89
N GLY A 34 52.94 33.72 23.12
CA GLY A 34 52.54 33.27 21.78
C GLY A 34 51.69 31.99 21.73
N THR A 35 51.47 31.32 22.87
CA THR A 35 50.82 29.99 22.91
C THR A 35 49.35 30.06 22.47
N GLN A 36 48.96 29.15 21.58
CA GLN A 36 47.62 29.08 21.01
C GLN A 36 46.68 28.14 21.80
N PRO A 37 45.36 28.41 21.87
CA PRO A 37 44.41 27.56 22.55
C PRO A 37 44.27 26.18 21.87
N GLY A 38 44.43 25.13 22.66
CA GLY A 38 44.44 23.74 22.24
C GLY A 38 43.08 23.05 22.17
N GLU A 39 42.04 23.65 22.76
CA GLU A 39 40.74 23.00 22.95
C GLU A 39 39.85 23.12 21.71
N GLY A 40 39.45 21.95 21.18
CA GLY A 40 38.42 21.78 20.17
C GLY A 40 37.22 20.96 20.67
N THR A 41 36.99 20.92 21.99
CA THR A 41 35.84 20.24 22.62
C THR A 41 34.52 20.76 22.05
N GLN A 42 33.64 19.86 21.58
CA GLN A 42 32.31 20.21 21.11
C GLN A 42 31.24 19.33 21.76
N GLY A 43 30.38 19.97 22.56
CA GLY A 43 29.30 19.31 23.31
C GLY A 43 29.84 18.28 24.30
N CYS A 44 29.94 17.03 23.86
CA CYS A 44 30.36 15.88 24.65
C CYS A 44 31.65 15.21 24.16
N ASP A 45 32.10 15.55 22.96
CA ASP A 45 33.33 15.01 22.37
C ASP A 45 34.49 15.96 22.68
N VAL A 46 35.44 15.46 23.45
CA VAL A 46 36.60 16.20 23.95
C VAL A 46 37.76 15.96 23.00
N SER A 47 38.23 17.04 22.38
CA SER A 47 39.35 17.03 21.44
C SER A 47 40.33 18.12 21.88
N TRP A 48 41.49 17.71 22.40
CA TRP A 48 42.53 18.64 22.87
C TRP A 48 43.81 18.41 22.06
N THR A 49 44.40 19.49 21.54
CA THR A 49 45.64 19.46 20.77
C THR A 49 46.72 20.26 21.48
N ALA A 50 47.83 19.61 21.81
CA ALA A 50 49.06 20.26 22.25
C ALA A 50 50.16 20.16 21.17
N GLN A 51 51.01 21.18 21.08
CA GLN A 51 52.15 21.25 20.17
C GLN A 51 53.29 22.04 20.84
N SER A 52 54.53 21.57 20.69
CA SER A 52 55.69 22.26 21.26
C SER A 52 56.95 22.05 20.43
N VAL A 53 57.78 23.09 20.34
CA VAL A 53 59.09 23.05 19.68
C VAL A 53 60.21 22.93 20.72
N LEU A 54 60.98 21.85 20.63
CA LEU A 54 62.27 21.74 21.30
C LEU A 54 63.32 22.36 20.39
N ASP A 55 63.86 23.47 20.84
CA ASP A 55 64.92 24.25 20.22
C ASP A 55 65.76 24.83 21.39
N ILE A 56 67.09 24.75 21.28
CA ILE A 56 68.03 25.05 22.37
C ILE A 56 68.56 26.51 22.33
N ASP A 57 68.32 27.21 21.23
CA ASP A 57 68.66 28.62 21.01
C ASP A 57 67.46 29.46 20.54
N LEU A 58 66.25 28.87 20.61
CA LEU A 58 64.95 29.52 20.55
C LEU A 58 64.98 30.91 21.20
N ALA A 59 64.62 31.92 20.42
CA ALA A 59 64.72 33.32 20.80
C ALA A 59 63.38 34.04 20.61
N GLU A 60 63.21 35.18 21.30
CA GLU A 60 61.97 35.95 21.24
C GLU A 60 61.66 36.48 19.83
N ASN A 61 62.72 36.72 19.05
CA ASN A 61 62.66 37.15 17.65
C ASN A 61 62.87 36.00 16.64
N ASP A 62 62.67 34.74 17.05
CA ASP A 62 62.74 33.61 16.11
C ASP A 62 61.69 33.78 14.99
N PRO A 63 62.08 33.58 13.70
CA PRO A 63 61.19 33.84 12.56
C PRO A 63 60.00 32.86 12.45
N ASN A 64 60.06 31.70 13.11
CA ASN A 64 59.03 30.66 13.08
C ASN A 64 58.21 30.64 14.40
N TYR A 65 58.86 30.93 15.53
CA TYR A 65 58.38 30.63 16.89
C TYR A 65 58.64 31.76 17.93
N GLY A 66 58.74 33.01 17.50
CA GLY A 66 58.83 34.17 18.41
C GLY A 66 57.63 34.30 19.37
N ASN A 67 57.82 35.01 20.49
CA ASN A 67 56.91 35.07 21.65
C ASN A 67 56.76 33.75 22.46
N LEU A 68 57.54 32.70 22.15
CA LEU A 68 57.51 31.41 22.87
C LEU A 68 58.61 31.24 23.94
N VAL A 69 59.33 32.31 24.32
CA VAL A 69 60.38 32.27 25.38
C VAL A 69 60.03 33.13 26.60
N HIS A 70 58.75 33.19 26.95
CA HIS A 70 58.19 34.07 27.96
C HIS A 70 57.45 33.27 29.04
N ASP A 71 57.64 33.63 30.32
CA ASP A 71 56.92 33.04 31.45
C ASP A 71 55.45 33.46 31.51
N GLU A 72 54.70 32.86 32.45
CA GLU A 72 53.27 33.14 32.72
C GLU A 72 52.93 34.62 33.02
N LYS A 73 53.92 35.45 33.38
CA LYS A 73 53.78 36.90 33.64
C LYS A 73 54.24 37.74 32.45
N GLY A 74 54.84 37.11 31.44
CA GLY A 74 55.46 37.78 30.32
C GLY A 74 56.79 38.45 30.66
N ASN A 75 57.58 37.84 31.55
CA ASN A 75 59.03 38.04 31.64
C ASN A 75 59.74 37.04 30.71
N PRO A 76 60.92 37.35 30.12
CA PRO A 76 61.71 36.36 29.39
C PRO A 76 62.13 35.19 30.30
N ALA A 77 61.91 33.95 29.87
CA ALA A 77 62.28 32.73 30.59
C ALA A 77 63.81 32.47 30.63
N GLY A 78 64.60 33.33 29.99
CA GLY A 78 66.05 33.21 29.86
C GLY A 78 66.46 32.05 28.95
N THR A 79 67.66 31.50 29.15
CA THR A 79 68.18 30.35 28.38
C THR A 79 67.60 29.01 28.83
N ASN A 80 66.47 29.01 29.55
CA ASN A 80 65.93 27.83 30.21
C ASN A 80 64.87 27.14 29.33
N TYR A 81 65.33 26.63 28.18
CA TYR A 81 64.53 26.09 27.08
C TYR A 81 63.57 24.94 27.46
N GLN A 82 63.67 24.42 28.68
CA GLN A 82 62.80 23.39 29.26
C GLN A 82 61.38 23.90 29.61
N TRP A 83 61.20 25.24 29.63
CA TRP A 83 59.98 25.94 30.05
C TRP A 83 59.54 26.98 29.01
N THR A 84 59.78 26.69 27.74
CA THR A 84 59.51 27.56 26.57
C THR A 84 58.90 26.73 25.45
N GLY A 85 58.75 27.26 24.23
CA GLY A 85 58.45 26.46 23.03
C GLY A 85 57.03 25.88 22.92
N PHE A 86 56.14 26.10 23.90
CA PHE A 86 54.72 25.74 23.83
C PHE A 86 53.99 26.53 22.73
N ILE A 87 53.84 25.92 21.54
CA ILE A 87 53.13 26.50 20.38
C ILE A 87 51.62 26.50 20.63
N LYS A 88 51.09 25.41 21.18
CA LYS A 88 49.66 25.19 21.39
C LYS A 88 49.44 24.32 22.62
N GLU A 89 48.50 24.68 23.49
CA GLU A 89 48.23 23.94 24.74
C GLU A 89 46.76 24.02 25.15
N VAL A 90 46.30 23.07 25.95
CA VAL A 90 45.09 23.23 26.77
C VAL A 90 45.53 23.59 28.18
N SER A 91 44.90 24.58 28.79
CA SER A 91 45.30 25.16 30.07
C SER A 91 44.13 25.92 30.72
N PRO A 92 43.86 25.76 32.03
CA PRO A 92 42.76 26.47 32.69
C PRO A 92 42.95 27.99 32.72
N LYS A 93 44.19 28.48 32.56
CA LYS A 93 44.51 29.91 32.43
C LYS A 93 43.95 30.53 31.13
N LEU A 94 43.72 29.71 30.10
CA LEU A 94 43.00 30.09 28.87
C LEU A 94 41.48 29.83 28.97
N GLY A 95 40.97 29.46 30.14
CA GLY A 95 39.56 29.14 30.39
C GLY A 95 39.15 27.69 30.08
N HIS A 96 40.10 26.81 29.73
CA HIS A 96 39.81 25.46 29.27
C HIS A 96 39.37 24.47 30.37
N ALA A 97 38.69 23.40 29.96
CA ALA A 97 38.12 22.37 30.85
C ALA A 97 39.15 21.41 31.49
N GLY A 98 40.44 21.74 31.44
CA GLY A 98 41.55 20.95 31.94
C GLY A 98 42.88 21.53 31.44
N TYR A 99 43.93 20.70 31.43
CA TYR A 99 45.20 21.01 30.79
C TYR A 99 45.71 19.84 29.92
N MET A 100 46.49 20.17 28.89
CA MET A 100 47.24 19.24 28.05
C MET A 100 48.38 19.98 27.34
N GLU A 101 49.60 19.48 27.48
CA GLU A 101 50.84 20.13 27.09
C GLU A 101 51.92 19.10 26.70
N ILE A 102 53.02 19.56 26.09
CA ILE A 102 54.18 18.71 25.78
C ILE A 102 55.45 19.35 26.35
N GLY A 103 55.78 19.03 27.60
CA GLY A 103 57.07 19.42 28.19
C GLY A 103 58.23 18.75 27.46
N HIS A 104 59.38 19.42 27.33
CA HIS A 104 60.47 18.92 26.50
C HIS A 104 61.84 19.44 26.94
N HIS A 105 62.87 18.59 26.90
CA HIS A 105 64.26 19.00 27.15
C HIS A 105 65.28 17.98 26.63
N TYR A 106 66.55 18.37 26.56
CA TYR A 106 67.66 17.45 26.26
C TYR A 106 68.22 16.83 27.55
N GLN A 107 68.57 15.55 27.50
CA GLN A 107 69.23 14.80 28.58
C GLN A 107 70.55 14.16 28.12
N ASP A 108 71.36 13.78 29.11
CA ASP A 108 72.55 12.92 28.98
C ASP A 108 73.59 13.39 27.96
N GLY A 109 74.09 14.61 28.19
CA GLY A 109 75.29 15.15 27.55
C GLY A 109 75.01 15.85 26.22
N ALA A 110 74.53 17.08 26.27
CA ALA A 110 74.65 18.04 25.17
C ALA A 110 75.99 18.79 25.29
N ASP A 111 76.65 19.09 24.16
CA ASP A 111 77.90 19.86 24.18
C ASP A 111 77.62 21.36 24.44
N PRO A 112 78.30 22.02 25.40
CA PRO A 112 78.12 23.44 25.70
C PRO A 112 78.81 24.40 24.69
N THR A 113 79.49 23.91 23.67
CA THR A 113 80.08 24.73 22.58
C THR A 113 79.01 25.46 21.75
N PRO A 114 79.38 26.56 21.03
CA PRO A 114 78.42 27.36 20.26
C PRO A 114 77.78 26.62 19.08
N VAL A 115 78.34 25.49 18.62
CA VAL A 115 77.66 24.55 17.73
C VAL A 115 77.19 23.38 18.60
N ARG A 116 75.98 23.48 19.11
CA ARG A 116 75.43 22.56 20.11
C ARG A 116 75.08 21.22 19.43
N VAL A 117 75.99 20.25 19.50
CA VAL A 117 75.83 18.93 18.87
C VAL A 117 75.41 17.85 19.87
N ALA A 118 74.71 16.84 19.38
CA ALA A 118 74.43 15.61 20.12
C ALA A 118 75.73 14.82 20.38
N THR A 119 75.83 14.21 21.56
CA THR A 119 76.82 13.17 21.88
C THR A 119 76.20 11.77 21.72
N GLY A 120 76.98 10.71 21.90
CA GLY A 120 76.49 9.33 21.80
C GLY A 120 75.45 8.92 22.86
N THR A 121 75.27 9.73 23.90
CA THR A 121 74.32 9.49 25.01
C THR A 121 73.09 10.39 24.97
N THR A 122 73.07 11.44 24.14
CA THR A 122 72.02 12.46 24.18
C THR A 122 70.63 11.88 23.90
N LYS A 123 69.65 12.37 24.63
CA LYS A 123 68.23 12.06 24.43
C LYS A 123 67.43 13.35 24.27
N GLN A 124 66.46 13.35 23.37
CA GLN A 124 65.31 14.24 23.54
C GLN A 124 64.35 13.58 24.53
N HIS A 125 64.00 14.28 25.59
CA HIS A 125 62.92 13.91 26.48
C HIS A 125 61.67 14.70 26.08
N TRP A 126 60.58 13.99 25.83
CA TRP A 126 59.26 14.52 25.48
C TRP A 126 58.25 14.00 26.49
N ARG A 127 57.56 14.90 27.18
CA ARG A 127 56.66 14.62 28.29
C ARG A 127 55.23 15.03 27.92
N VAL A 128 54.36 14.06 27.70
CA VAL A 128 52.94 14.30 27.44
C VAL A 128 52.20 14.36 28.78
N ASN A 129 51.85 15.58 29.20
CA ASN A 129 51.03 15.79 30.41
C ASN A 129 49.60 16.12 30.02
N LEU A 130 48.64 15.68 30.85
CA LEU A 130 47.28 16.18 30.82
C LEU A 130 46.55 15.96 32.15
N GLY A 131 45.49 16.72 32.36
CA GLY A 131 44.53 16.52 33.46
C GLY A 131 43.24 17.27 33.19
N THR A 132 42.16 16.88 33.87
CA THR A 132 40.81 17.27 33.47
C THR A 132 39.96 17.75 34.64
N ASN A 133 39.17 18.80 34.44
CA ASN A 133 38.27 19.34 35.46
C ASN A 133 37.01 18.48 35.62
N LYS A 134 36.63 17.75 34.56
CA LYS A 134 35.49 16.82 34.50
C LYS A 134 35.97 15.40 34.24
N ALA A 135 35.17 14.39 34.56
CA ALA A 135 35.53 13.02 34.21
C ALA A 135 35.37 12.78 32.69
N LEU A 136 36.27 11.96 32.15
CA LEU A 136 36.36 11.59 30.74
C LEU A 136 36.31 10.05 30.62
N LYS A 137 35.54 9.56 29.64
CA LYS A 137 35.53 8.16 29.19
C LYS A 137 36.45 7.95 28.00
N ASN A 138 37.04 6.77 27.92
CA ASN A 138 37.79 6.29 26.76
C ASN A 138 38.87 7.28 26.26
N ALA A 139 39.53 7.99 27.18
CA ALA A 139 40.57 8.95 26.84
C ALA A 139 41.74 8.25 26.13
N LYS A 140 42.14 8.81 24.99
CA LYS A 140 43.23 8.31 24.15
C LYS A 140 44.01 9.49 23.59
N VAL A 141 45.33 9.51 23.78
CA VAL A 141 46.21 10.48 23.12
C VAL A 141 46.93 9.80 21.96
N ILE A 142 47.04 10.49 20.83
CA ILE A 142 47.99 10.18 19.76
C ILE A 142 49.13 11.20 19.87
N PHE A 143 50.28 10.76 20.36
CA PHE A 143 51.51 11.55 20.41
C PHE A 143 52.28 11.35 19.09
N THR A 144 52.91 12.40 18.58
CA THR A 144 53.63 12.41 17.30
C THR A 144 55.00 13.03 17.50
N LEU A 145 56.04 12.25 17.21
CA LEU A 145 57.42 12.72 17.31
C LEU A 145 57.79 13.68 16.16
N PRO A 146 58.76 14.59 16.40
CA PRO A 146 59.35 15.41 15.34
C PRO A 146 59.83 14.54 14.16
N PRO A 147 59.57 14.93 12.89
CA PRO A 147 59.92 14.12 11.71
C PRO A 147 61.38 13.62 11.68
N GLU A 148 62.29 14.43 12.19
CA GLU A 148 63.75 14.28 12.16
C GLU A 148 64.24 13.13 13.07
N VAL A 149 63.45 12.80 14.10
CA VAL A 149 63.78 11.76 15.09
C VAL A 149 62.87 10.53 14.98
N ARG A 150 62.06 10.42 13.93
CA ARG A 150 61.27 9.21 13.65
C ARG A 150 62.20 8.05 13.26
N GLY A 151 61.88 6.85 13.72
CA GLY A 151 62.73 5.66 13.52
C GLY A 151 64.02 5.63 14.35
N LYS A 152 64.21 6.56 15.30
CA LYS A 152 65.21 6.44 16.37
C LYS A 152 64.70 5.49 17.47
N GLU A 153 65.59 5.03 18.35
CA GLU A 153 65.21 4.25 19.54
C GLU A 153 64.44 5.13 20.52
N VAL A 154 63.26 4.66 20.97
CA VAL A 154 62.40 5.36 21.92
C VAL A 154 62.17 4.49 23.15
N PHE A 155 62.41 5.05 24.33
CA PHE A 155 62.04 4.45 25.62
C PHE A 155 60.83 5.19 26.18
N VAL A 156 59.79 4.47 26.59
CA VAL A 156 58.59 5.04 27.22
C VAL A 156 58.61 4.73 28.72
N ASP A 157 58.48 5.76 29.55
CA ASP A 157 58.29 5.62 30.99
C ASP A 157 56.84 5.99 31.37
N LEU A 158 56.23 5.12 32.18
CA LEU A 158 54.85 5.19 32.67
C LEU A 158 54.77 5.39 34.19
N GLN A 159 55.92 5.62 34.84
CA GLN A 159 56.08 5.81 36.29
C GLN A 159 56.81 7.13 36.61
N GLY A 160 57.85 7.50 35.85
CA GLY A 160 58.79 8.59 36.16
C GLY A 160 58.22 10.00 36.41
N GLY A 161 56.97 10.27 36.03
CA GLY A 161 56.30 11.55 36.28
C GLY A 161 55.00 11.48 37.10
N VAL A 162 54.53 10.29 37.50
CA VAL A 162 53.13 10.11 37.94
C VAL A 162 52.87 10.62 39.37
N ASP A 163 53.81 10.44 40.30
CA ASP A 163 53.53 10.52 41.74
C ASP A 163 53.21 11.92 42.29
N ASN A 164 53.64 13.00 41.62
CA ASN A 164 53.72 14.35 42.23
C ASN A 164 53.35 15.53 41.30
N VAL A 165 52.47 15.36 40.32
CA VAL A 165 51.99 16.47 39.47
C VAL A 165 51.47 17.67 40.29
N ASN A 166 50.81 17.40 41.43
CA ASN A 166 50.32 18.43 42.36
C ASN A 166 51.44 19.18 43.13
N THR A 167 52.70 18.80 42.97
CA THR A 167 53.87 19.53 43.52
C THR A 167 54.67 20.24 42.42
N TRP A 168 54.21 20.21 41.16
CA TRP A 168 54.86 20.89 40.05
C TRP A 168 54.42 22.35 40.01
N GLY A 169 55.19 23.22 40.69
CA GLY A 169 54.98 24.66 40.65
C GLY A 169 53.72 25.15 41.38
N ASN A 170 53.06 26.14 40.80
CA ASN A 170 51.86 26.79 41.33
C ASN A 170 50.62 26.40 40.48
N GLU A 171 49.53 27.15 40.60
CA GLU A 171 48.36 26.99 39.72
C GLU A 171 48.78 27.12 38.23
N PRO A 172 48.20 26.32 37.31
CA PRO A 172 47.01 25.48 37.49
C PRO A 172 47.26 24.03 37.95
N TYR A 173 48.50 23.55 38.10
CA TYR A 173 48.77 22.11 38.22
C TYR A 173 48.45 21.51 39.60
N THR A 174 48.60 22.32 40.65
CA THR A 174 48.41 21.96 42.07
C THR A 174 47.04 21.37 42.40
N GLN A 175 46.00 21.64 41.60
CA GLN A 175 44.64 21.11 41.79
C GLN A 175 44.45 19.66 41.30
N TYR A 176 45.32 19.17 40.40
CA TYR A 176 45.16 17.85 39.78
C TYR A 176 45.88 16.76 40.56
N ARG A 177 45.18 15.66 40.81
CA ARG A 177 45.69 14.51 41.56
C ARG A 177 46.39 13.53 40.63
N ALA A 178 47.56 13.06 41.07
CA ALA A 178 48.25 11.91 40.49
C ALA A 178 47.29 10.74 40.21
N GLY A 179 47.38 10.18 39.00
CA GLY A 179 46.55 9.06 38.55
C GLY A 179 46.84 7.79 39.35
N ARG A 180 45.99 7.47 40.34
CA ARG A 180 46.18 6.32 41.26
C ARG A 180 46.18 4.94 40.61
N THR A 181 45.80 4.83 39.34
CA THR A 181 45.92 3.62 38.54
C THR A 181 47.06 3.81 37.55
N PRO A 182 48.22 3.13 37.72
CA PRO A 182 49.33 3.20 36.78
C PRO A 182 48.90 2.76 35.37
N LEU A 183 49.46 3.40 34.35
CA LEU A 183 49.35 2.90 32.98
C LEU A 183 50.20 1.65 32.85
N THR A 184 49.62 0.55 32.35
CA THR A 184 50.37 -0.68 32.06
C THR A 184 51.13 -0.52 30.74
N GLN A 185 52.17 -1.31 30.51
CA GLN A 185 52.99 -1.18 29.30
C GLN A 185 52.18 -1.39 27.99
N GLY A 186 51.10 -2.17 28.03
CA GLY A 186 50.17 -2.33 26.90
C GLY A 186 49.22 -1.14 26.66
N ALA A 187 49.23 -0.12 27.51
CA ALA A 187 48.49 1.12 27.30
C ALA A 187 49.11 1.97 26.18
N VAL A 188 50.44 1.87 25.98
CA VAL A 188 51.17 2.63 24.95
C VAL A 188 51.59 1.72 23.80
N VAL A 189 51.26 2.12 22.57
CA VAL A 189 51.50 1.36 21.34
C VAL A 189 52.22 2.24 20.31
N ASP A 190 53.36 1.77 19.81
CA ASP A 190 54.00 2.36 18.63
C ASP A 190 53.17 2.04 17.38
N ASN A 191 52.79 3.06 16.62
CA ASN A 191 52.05 2.89 15.37
C ASN A 191 52.99 2.67 14.16
N GLY A 192 54.31 2.60 14.37
CA GLY A 192 55.33 2.28 13.35
C GLY A 192 55.67 3.42 12.38
N ASN A 193 55.02 4.58 12.53
CA ASN A 193 55.15 5.75 11.65
C ASN A 193 55.69 7.00 12.39
N GLY A 194 56.21 6.82 13.61
CA GLY A 194 56.62 7.92 14.50
C GLY A 194 55.48 8.54 15.31
N THR A 195 54.28 7.93 15.30
CA THR A 195 53.18 8.26 16.22
C THR A 195 52.96 7.14 17.23
N TRP A 196 52.54 7.51 18.44
CA TRP A 196 52.35 6.63 19.58
C TRP A 196 50.94 6.78 20.12
N THR A 197 50.19 5.68 20.18
CA THR A 197 48.86 5.63 20.78
C THR A 197 48.99 5.39 22.28
N ILE A 198 48.52 6.34 23.10
CA ILE A 198 48.44 6.27 24.56
C ILE A 198 46.97 6.07 24.96
N ASN A 199 46.59 4.84 25.30
CA ASN A 199 45.24 4.51 25.77
C ASN A 199 45.14 4.77 27.28
N ILE A 200 44.62 5.94 27.67
CA ILE A 200 44.46 6.34 29.06
C ILE A 200 43.25 5.67 29.71
N GLY A 201 42.21 5.39 28.91
CA GLY A 201 40.95 4.83 29.39
C GLY A 201 40.14 5.87 30.15
N ASP A 202 39.53 5.47 31.27
CA ASP A 202 38.71 6.37 32.06
C ASP A 202 39.58 7.27 32.96
N LEU A 203 39.44 8.59 32.77
CA LEU A 203 40.15 9.61 33.55
C LEU A 203 39.14 10.36 34.43
N PRO A 204 39.11 10.13 35.76
CA PRO A 204 38.19 10.82 36.65
C PRO A 204 38.45 12.34 36.73
N ALA A 205 37.44 13.10 37.17
CA ALA A 205 37.57 14.53 37.41
C ALA A 205 38.73 14.84 38.38
N MET A 206 39.41 15.97 38.15
CA MET A 206 40.57 16.43 38.91
C MET A 206 41.73 15.43 38.98
N ASN A 207 41.86 14.52 38.01
CA ASN A 207 43.01 13.61 37.89
C ASN A 207 43.87 13.97 36.68
N SER A 208 45.16 13.66 36.76
CA SER A 208 46.14 13.81 35.68
C SER A 208 46.70 12.47 35.18
N ARG A 209 47.41 12.53 34.04
CA ARG A 209 48.34 11.52 33.55
C ARG A 209 49.59 12.20 32.97
N VAL A 210 50.69 11.46 33.04
CA VAL A 210 51.99 11.81 32.48
C VAL A 210 52.50 10.57 31.73
N VAL A 211 53.07 10.75 30.55
CA VAL A 211 53.84 9.74 29.83
C VAL A 211 55.10 10.38 29.28
N ASP A 212 56.25 9.82 29.64
CA ASP A 212 57.56 10.33 29.24
C ASP A 212 58.15 9.47 28.12
N PHE A 213 58.62 10.12 27.06
CA PHE A 213 59.25 9.51 25.88
C PHE A 213 60.70 10.00 25.78
N TYR A 214 61.66 9.09 25.89
CA TYR A 214 63.09 9.36 25.71
C TYR A 214 63.53 8.84 24.34
N VAL A 215 63.76 9.75 23.40
CA VAL A 215 64.24 9.42 22.05
C VAL A 215 65.76 9.54 22.04
N ARG A 216 66.49 8.45 21.78
CA ARG A 216 67.96 8.48 21.69
C ARG A 216 68.38 9.20 20.40
N VAL A 217 69.01 10.35 20.54
CA VAL A 217 69.52 11.15 19.43
C VAL A 217 71.05 11.04 19.38
N GLY A 218 71.56 10.22 18.47
CA GLY A 218 72.99 10.02 18.28
C GLY A 218 73.69 11.25 17.68
N THR A 219 75.02 11.18 17.59
CA THR A 219 75.95 12.27 17.22
C THR A 219 75.76 12.92 15.83
N SER A 220 74.73 12.53 15.07
CA SER A 220 74.40 13.10 13.77
C SER A 220 73.32 14.18 13.84
N LEU A 221 72.83 14.53 15.04
CA LEU A 221 71.78 15.53 15.24
C LEU A 221 72.39 16.85 15.70
N ASN A 222 72.02 17.93 15.02
CA ASN A 222 72.27 19.29 15.47
C ASN A 222 71.17 19.67 16.48
N LEU A 223 71.53 20.22 17.64
CA LEU A 223 70.55 20.50 18.69
C LEU A 223 69.85 21.85 18.48
N THR A 224 70.39 22.70 17.60
CA THR A 224 69.84 24.00 17.14
C THR A 224 68.85 23.85 15.97
N ASP A 225 68.49 22.63 15.60
CA ASP A 225 67.40 22.38 14.65
C ASP A 225 66.05 22.43 15.42
N GLN A 226 64.97 22.84 14.75
CA GLN A 226 63.66 23.04 15.38
C GLN A 226 62.81 21.76 15.35
N PHE A 227 62.71 21.08 16.49
CA PHE A 227 62.01 19.80 16.61
C PHE A 227 60.58 20.00 17.13
N VAL A 228 59.57 19.81 16.28
CA VAL A 228 58.15 20.01 16.67
C VAL A 228 57.47 18.67 16.99
N ALA A 229 57.10 18.47 18.25
CA ALA A 229 56.24 17.37 18.67
C ALA A 229 54.77 17.83 18.78
N THR A 230 53.84 16.91 18.55
CA THR A 230 52.39 17.19 18.67
C THR A 230 51.65 16.05 19.38
N ALA A 231 50.55 16.37 20.05
CA ALA A 231 49.75 15.41 20.80
C ALA A 231 48.26 15.76 20.65
N VAL A 232 47.44 14.78 20.32
CA VAL A 232 45.98 14.94 20.17
C VAL A 232 45.27 13.96 21.09
N LEU A 233 44.57 14.47 22.11
CA LEU A 233 43.63 13.72 22.93
C LEU A 233 42.27 13.65 22.22
N THR A 234 41.68 12.46 22.20
CA THR A 234 40.25 12.25 22.02
C THR A 234 39.67 11.56 23.25
N ALA A 235 38.50 12.01 23.71
CA ALA A 235 37.75 11.43 24.83
C ALA A 235 36.27 11.82 24.74
N ARG A 236 35.41 11.22 25.60
CA ARG A 236 34.00 11.64 25.76
C ARG A 236 33.76 12.12 27.18
N GLY A 237 33.10 13.27 27.35
CA GLY A 237 32.72 13.80 28.66
C GLY A 237 31.65 12.94 29.36
N THR A 238 31.64 12.93 30.70
CA THR A 238 30.67 12.14 31.49
C THR A 238 29.56 12.94 32.17
N ASP A 239 29.34 14.19 31.76
CA ASP A 239 28.18 14.95 32.23
C ASP A 239 26.89 14.17 31.88
N PRO A 240 25.78 14.30 32.65
CA PRO A 240 24.54 13.54 32.38
C PRO A 240 24.01 13.70 30.95
N GLN A 241 24.15 14.91 30.38
CA GLN A 241 23.83 15.22 28.97
C GLN A 241 24.61 14.36 27.96
N CYS A 242 25.82 13.91 28.31
CA CYS A 242 26.71 13.13 27.47
C CYS A 242 26.52 11.61 27.60
N THR A 243 25.80 11.17 28.64
CA THR A 243 25.40 9.77 28.85
C THR A 243 24.10 9.38 28.12
N GLN A 244 23.39 10.35 27.53
CA GLN A 244 22.24 10.06 26.67
C GLN A 244 22.72 9.61 25.29
N ARG A 245 22.07 8.58 24.73
CA ARG A 245 22.30 8.16 23.34
C ARG A 245 21.73 9.21 22.39
N PRO A 246 22.42 9.57 21.29
CA PRO A 246 21.80 10.39 20.24
C PRO A 246 20.57 9.66 19.68
N PRO A 247 19.52 10.39 19.26
CA PRO A 247 18.28 9.79 18.77
C PRO A 247 18.53 8.84 17.60
N GLN A 248 17.76 7.75 17.53
CA GLN A 248 17.88 6.74 16.49
C GLN A 248 17.58 7.35 15.11
N PRO A 249 18.46 7.19 14.10
CA PRO A 249 18.17 7.59 12.73
C PRO A 249 16.95 6.82 12.20
N GLN A 250 16.18 7.46 11.32
CA GLN A 250 15.11 6.76 10.59
C GLN A 250 15.71 5.65 9.71
N ASP A 251 15.03 4.51 9.64
CA ASP A 251 15.45 3.36 8.82
C ASP A 251 15.70 3.78 7.36
N ARG A 252 16.80 3.29 6.78
CA ARG A 252 17.10 3.50 5.35
C ARG A 252 16.18 2.61 4.52
N VAL A 253 15.13 3.20 3.96
CA VAL A 253 14.18 2.53 3.05
C VAL A 253 14.63 2.75 1.61
N GLU A 254 14.84 1.66 0.88
CA GLU A 254 15.16 1.66 -0.55
C GLU A 254 14.09 0.89 -1.33
N PHE A 255 13.75 1.39 -2.53
CA PHE A 255 12.72 0.82 -3.39
C PHE A 255 13.34 0.30 -4.68
N GLY A 256 13.02 -0.95 -5.04
CA GLY A 256 13.25 -1.47 -6.38
C GLY A 256 12.34 -0.81 -7.42
N GLN A 257 12.64 -1.06 -8.69
CA GLN A 257 11.74 -0.70 -9.79
C GLN A 257 10.44 -1.49 -9.69
N TRP A 258 9.34 -0.91 -10.18
CA TRP A 258 8.09 -1.64 -10.36
C TRP A 258 8.22 -2.63 -11.53
N THR A 259 7.90 -3.90 -11.28
CA THR A 259 7.79 -4.97 -12.27
C THR A 259 6.33 -5.40 -12.41
N ASP A 260 5.84 -5.38 -13.65
CA ASP A 260 4.48 -5.82 -13.97
C ASP A 260 4.30 -7.34 -13.79
N GLY A 261 3.16 -7.75 -13.23
CA GLY A 261 2.73 -9.13 -13.20
C GLY A 261 2.14 -9.61 -14.53
N ALA A 262 1.64 -10.85 -14.55
CA ALA A 262 0.97 -11.39 -15.73
C ALA A 262 -0.30 -10.60 -16.08
N ILE A 263 -0.46 -10.26 -17.36
CA ILE A 263 -1.65 -9.57 -17.88
C ILE A 263 -2.80 -10.58 -17.96
N THR A 264 -3.82 -10.41 -17.11
CA THR A 264 -5.06 -11.22 -17.14
C THR A 264 -6.23 -10.37 -17.65
N CYS A 265 -7.11 -10.93 -18.48
CA CYS A 265 -8.19 -10.14 -19.11
C CYS A 265 -9.41 -9.89 -18.22
N GLU A 266 -9.43 -10.43 -17.01
CA GLU A 266 -10.52 -10.31 -16.02
C GLU A 266 -10.64 -8.92 -15.39
N LYS A 267 -9.56 -8.13 -15.40
CA LYS A 267 -9.49 -6.78 -14.82
C LYS A 267 -9.02 -5.75 -15.85
N GLY A 268 -9.38 -4.49 -15.63
CA GLY A 268 -8.86 -3.35 -16.41
C GLY A 268 -7.44 -2.90 -16.03
N THR A 269 -6.89 -3.49 -14.97
CA THR A 269 -5.61 -3.13 -14.34
C THR A 269 -4.53 -4.19 -14.52
N VAL A 270 -3.28 -3.84 -14.23
CA VAL A 270 -2.13 -4.75 -14.07
C VAL A 270 -1.59 -4.59 -12.65
N THR A 271 -1.43 -5.70 -11.93
CA THR A 271 -0.76 -5.71 -10.63
C THR A 271 0.74 -5.56 -10.84
N GLN A 272 1.34 -4.52 -10.27
CA GLN A 272 2.77 -4.32 -10.22
C GLN A 272 3.31 -4.76 -8.86
N THR A 273 4.53 -5.30 -8.85
CA THR A 273 5.29 -5.63 -7.63
C THR A 273 6.59 -4.84 -7.60
N ARG A 274 7.05 -4.44 -6.41
CA ARG A 274 8.43 -3.97 -6.21
C ARG A 274 9.01 -4.55 -4.93
N THR A 275 10.33 -4.67 -4.89
CA THR A 275 11.04 -4.89 -3.63
C THR A 275 11.13 -3.60 -2.83
N LYS A 276 11.02 -3.72 -1.51
CA LYS A 276 11.26 -2.65 -0.53
C LYS A 276 12.23 -3.18 0.52
N THR A 277 13.41 -2.59 0.55
CA THR A 277 14.49 -2.94 1.47
C THR A 277 14.52 -1.91 2.59
N THR A 278 14.06 -2.29 3.78
CA THR A 278 14.18 -1.45 4.98
C THR A 278 15.42 -1.89 5.75
N THR A 279 16.41 -1.01 5.87
CA THR A 279 17.63 -1.25 6.66
C THR A 279 17.52 -0.47 7.98
N PRO A 280 17.17 -1.12 9.10
CA PRO A 280 17.05 -0.45 10.39
C PRO A 280 18.42 -0.12 10.98
N PHE A 281 18.51 0.94 11.77
CA PHE A 281 19.75 1.32 12.46
C PHE A 281 19.84 0.65 13.84
N THR A 282 20.99 0.03 14.13
CA THR A 282 21.28 -0.66 15.38
C THR A 282 22.37 0.11 16.15
N TRP A 283 22.29 0.17 17.47
CA TRP A 283 23.33 0.81 18.28
C TRP A 283 24.51 -0.14 18.48
N ASP A 284 25.68 0.23 17.99
CA ASP A 284 26.94 -0.42 18.32
C ASP A 284 27.59 0.28 19.52
N ASP A 285 27.70 -0.44 20.64
CA ASP A 285 28.25 0.07 21.89
C ASP A 285 29.80 0.16 21.85
N GLY A 286 30.46 -0.55 20.93
CA GLY A 286 31.91 -0.53 20.72
C GLY A 286 32.39 0.71 19.97
N THR A 287 31.65 1.16 18.95
CA THR A 287 31.92 2.44 18.25
C THR A 287 31.13 3.62 18.82
N GLN A 288 30.11 3.37 19.66
CA GLN A 288 29.13 4.36 20.14
C GLN A 288 28.39 5.08 19.01
N GLN A 289 28.04 4.34 17.95
CA GLN A 289 27.38 4.86 16.75
C GLN A 289 26.17 4.01 16.35
N TRP A 290 25.28 4.62 15.57
CA TRP A 290 24.17 3.93 14.92
C TRP A 290 24.65 3.32 13.60
N VAL A 291 24.84 2.00 13.57
CA VAL A 291 25.30 1.24 12.40
C VAL A 291 24.11 0.63 11.64
N PRO A 292 24.20 0.44 10.31
CA PRO A 292 23.19 -0.29 9.56
C PRO A 292 23.06 -1.74 10.06
N GLY A 293 21.85 -2.15 10.43
CA GLY A 293 21.52 -3.52 10.81
C GLY A 293 21.25 -4.44 9.61
N THR A 294 20.71 -5.63 9.87
CA THR A 294 20.32 -6.56 8.82
C THR A 294 19.17 -5.99 7.98
N PRO A 295 19.30 -5.87 6.65
CA PRO A 295 18.25 -5.35 5.79
C PRO A 295 17.07 -6.33 5.70
N VAL A 296 15.86 -5.81 5.92
CA VAL A 296 14.61 -6.55 5.77
C VAL A 296 14.03 -6.26 4.39
N VAL A 297 13.98 -7.28 3.53
CA VAL A 297 13.37 -7.18 2.19
C VAL A 297 11.90 -7.60 2.27
N THR A 298 11.03 -6.72 1.81
CA THR A 298 9.58 -6.94 1.67
C THR A 298 9.16 -6.71 0.22
N GLN A 299 7.94 -7.12 -0.13
CA GLN A 299 7.33 -6.78 -1.42
C GLN A 299 6.15 -5.83 -1.19
N GLU A 300 6.05 -4.80 -2.02
CA GLU A 300 4.86 -3.96 -2.14
C GLU A 300 4.15 -4.26 -3.46
N THR A 301 2.82 -4.24 -3.42
CA THR A 301 1.94 -4.41 -4.59
C THR A 301 1.14 -3.14 -4.84
N GLN A 302 0.99 -2.73 -6.10
CA GLN A 302 0.00 -1.73 -6.51
C GLN A 302 -0.72 -2.19 -7.78
N GLU A 303 -1.89 -1.63 -8.09
CA GLU A 303 -2.52 -1.81 -9.41
C GLU A 303 -2.31 -0.54 -10.26
N ARG A 304 -1.98 -0.70 -11.54
CA ARG A 304 -1.98 0.37 -12.56
C ARG A 304 -3.02 0.09 -13.63
N ASP A 305 -3.47 1.12 -14.35
CA ASP A 305 -4.24 0.93 -15.59
C ASP A 305 -3.43 0.15 -16.65
N LYS A 306 -4.13 -0.64 -17.48
CA LYS A 306 -3.58 -1.21 -18.71
C LYS A 306 -3.31 -0.14 -19.77
N THR A 307 -2.14 -0.21 -20.38
CA THR A 307 -1.79 0.55 -21.60
C THR A 307 -2.60 0.05 -22.79
N GLU A 308 -2.62 0.82 -23.88
CA GLU A 308 -3.46 0.53 -25.05
C GLU A 308 -3.21 -0.83 -25.69
N GLN A 309 -1.93 -1.23 -25.81
CA GLN A 309 -1.56 -2.54 -26.35
C GLN A 309 -1.99 -3.70 -25.43
N GLU A 310 -1.92 -3.52 -24.11
CA GLU A 310 -2.40 -4.51 -23.13
C GLU A 310 -3.94 -4.61 -23.07
N ARG A 311 -4.66 -3.57 -23.53
CA ARG A 311 -6.12 -3.61 -23.68
C ARG A 311 -6.54 -4.33 -24.95
N GLU A 312 -5.90 -4.05 -26.08
CA GLU A 312 -6.17 -4.72 -27.37
C GLU A 312 -5.87 -6.22 -27.32
N GLN A 313 -4.84 -6.65 -26.59
CA GLN A 313 -4.60 -8.08 -26.31
C GLN A 313 -5.77 -8.79 -25.58
N CYS A 314 -6.64 -8.03 -24.92
CA CYS A 314 -7.82 -8.50 -24.21
C CYS A 314 -9.13 -8.07 -24.88
N LYS A 315 -9.10 -7.61 -26.14
CA LYS A 315 -10.32 -7.21 -26.87
C LYS A 315 -11.17 -8.44 -27.22
N PRO A 316 -12.44 -8.51 -26.79
CA PRO A 316 -13.33 -9.58 -27.22
C PRO A 316 -13.59 -9.51 -28.73
N GLN A 317 -13.76 -10.67 -29.36
CA GLN A 317 -14.14 -10.73 -30.78
C GLN A 317 -15.49 -10.03 -30.99
N ASP A 318 -15.59 -9.21 -32.03
CA ASP A 318 -16.79 -8.43 -32.34
C ASP A 318 -17.99 -9.37 -32.59
N LEU A 319 -19.16 -9.02 -32.04
CA LEU A 319 -20.36 -9.84 -32.15
C LEU A 319 -20.94 -9.70 -33.56
N VAL A 320 -21.01 -10.81 -34.30
CA VAL A 320 -21.56 -10.85 -35.66
C VAL A 320 -22.84 -11.66 -35.67
N GLU A 321 -23.95 -11.00 -35.96
CA GLU A 321 -25.27 -11.59 -36.12
C GLU A 321 -25.69 -11.55 -37.59
N PHE A 322 -26.38 -12.60 -38.03
CA PHE A 322 -26.86 -12.73 -39.40
C PHE A 322 -28.38 -12.88 -39.39
N GLY A 323 -29.07 -12.06 -40.17
CA GLY A 323 -30.47 -12.28 -40.51
C GLY A 323 -30.66 -13.57 -41.32
N GLN A 324 -31.92 -13.98 -41.47
CA GLN A 324 -32.26 -15.06 -42.39
C GLN A 324 -32.05 -14.64 -43.85
N TRP A 325 -31.88 -15.62 -44.73
CA TRP A 325 -31.78 -15.40 -46.17
C TRP A 325 -33.19 -15.26 -46.77
N GLU A 326 -33.51 -14.07 -47.24
CA GLU A 326 -34.76 -13.78 -47.96
C GLU A 326 -34.56 -13.95 -49.47
N ASP A 327 -35.49 -14.62 -50.15
CA ASP A 327 -35.45 -14.85 -51.60
C ASP A 327 -35.95 -13.62 -52.38
N GLY A 328 -35.18 -13.22 -53.40
CA GLY A 328 -35.60 -12.24 -54.40
C GLY A 328 -36.52 -12.81 -55.49
N GLU A 329 -36.88 -11.97 -56.46
CA GLU A 329 -37.87 -12.29 -57.50
C GLU A 329 -37.48 -13.50 -58.39
N VAL A 330 -38.36 -14.50 -58.45
CA VAL A 330 -38.15 -15.76 -59.18
C VAL A 330 -38.50 -15.60 -60.67
N THR A 331 -37.60 -15.00 -61.44
CA THR A 331 -37.81 -14.76 -62.89
C THR A 331 -37.44 -15.99 -63.74
N CYS A 332 -38.27 -16.41 -64.70
CA CYS A 332 -38.01 -17.60 -65.55
C CYS A 332 -36.75 -17.48 -66.46
N ALA A 333 -36.12 -16.31 -66.56
CA ALA A 333 -34.91 -16.08 -67.36
C ALA A 333 -33.59 -16.58 -66.71
N LYS A 334 -33.59 -16.91 -65.42
CA LYS A 334 -32.44 -17.46 -64.68
C LYS A 334 -32.73 -18.83 -64.08
N THR A 335 -31.68 -19.64 -63.86
CA THR A 335 -31.73 -20.89 -63.10
C THR A 335 -31.52 -20.71 -61.59
N THR A 336 -30.98 -19.56 -61.18
CA THR A 336 -30.74 -19.18 -59.79
C THR A 336 -31.77 -18.16 -59.28
N VAL A 337 -31.87 -18.07 -57.95
CA VAL A 337 -32.57 -17.01 -57.20
C VAL A 337 -31.53 -16.29 -56.34
N THR A 338 -31.47 -14.96 -56.44
CA THR A 338 -30.62 -14.15 -55.56
C THR A 338 -31.28 -14.04 -54.20
N GLN A 339 -30.52 -14.37 -53.14
CA GLN A 339 -30.94 -14.20 -51.75
C GLN A 339 -30.22 -13.01 -51.12
N THR A 340 -30.88 -12.32 -50.20
CA THR A 340 -30.29 -11.23 -49.41
C THR A 340 -30.47 -11.49 -47.92
N ARG A 341 -29.49 -11.12 -47.10
CA ARG A 341 -29.64 -11.05 -45.64
C ARG A 341 -28.99 -9.80 -45.07
N THR A 342 -29.44 -9.39 -43.89
CA THR A 342 -28.69 -8.45 -43.04
C THR A 342 -27.55 -9.17 -42.32
N LYS A 343 -26.45 -8.44 -42.13
CA LYS A 343 -25.33 -8.80 -41.28
C LYS A 343 -25.04 -7.64 -40.35
N THR A 344 -25.33 -7.83 -39.07
CA THR A 344 -25.06 -6.86 -38.01
C THR A 344 -23.71 -7.21 -37.38
N THR A 345 -22.80 -6.25 -37.33
CA THR A 345 -21.52 -6.39 -36.62
C THR A 345 -21.46 -5.34 -35.52
N THR A 346 -21.39 -5.80 -34.28
CA THR A 346 -21.35 -4.95 -33.08
C THR A 346 -19.91 -4.95 -32.54
N PRO A 347 -19.10 -3.92 -32.83
CA PRO A 347 -17.71 -3.88 -32.44
C PRO A 347 -17.55 -3.61 -30.94
N HIS A 348 -16.54 -4.20 -30.31
CA HIS A 348 -16.21 -3.86 -28.92
C HIS A 348 -15.41 -2.56 -28.84
N VAL A 349 -15.84 -1.65 -27.96
CA VAL A 349 -15.24 -0.34 -27.69
C VAL A 349 -14.83 -0.27 -26.22
N TRP A 350 -13.67 0.33 -25.93
CA TRP A 350 -13.16 0.44 -24.56
C TRP A 350 -13.82 1.59 -23.79
N ASP A 351 -14.45 1.26 -22.66
CA ASP A 351 -14.97 2.25 -21.71
C ASP A 351 -13.87 2.62 -20.69
N ASN A 352 -13.43 3.88 -20.75
CA ASN A 352 -12.34 4.38 -19.92
C ASN A 352 -12.74 4.69 -18.46
N ASN A 353 -14.04 4.72 -18.14
CA ASN A 353 -14.58 4.95 -16.81
C ASN A 353 -14.77 3.63 -16.06
N THR A 354 -15.31 2.60 -16.71
CA THR A 354 -15.49 1.26 -16.11
C THR A 354 -14.33 0.31 -16.36
N LYS A 355 -13.32 0.72 -17.16
CA LYS A 355 -12.13 -0.05 -17.51
C LYS A 355 -12.45 -1.43 -18.12
N THR A 356 -13.44 -1.45 -19.00
CA THR A 356 -13.96 -2.68 -19.64
C THR A 356 -14.27 -2.46 -21.12
N TRP A 357 -14.18 -3.52 -21.90
CA TRP A 357 -14.73 -3.56 -23.26
C TRP A 357 -16.26 -3.67 -23.21
N LYS A 358 -16.96 -2.80 -23.95
CA LYS A 358 -18.43 -2.78 -24.07
C LYS A 358 -18.85 -2.89 -25.54
N PRO A 359 -20.06 -3.38 -25.84
CA PRO A 359 -20.65 -3.27 -27.18
C PRO A 359 -20.73 -1.80 -27.60
N GLY A 360 -20.15 -1.47 -28.76
CA GLY A 360 -20.29 -0.18 -29.41
C GLY A 360 -21.54 -0.09 -30.30
N THR A 361 -21.62 0.96 -31.11
CA THR A 361 -22.73 1.12 -32.07
C THR A 361 -22.72 -0.01 -33.11
N PRO A 362 -23.81 -0.78 -33.26
CA PRO A 362 -23.90 -1.84 -34.26
C PRO A 362 -23.88 -1.28 -35.68
N VAL A 363 -23.09 -1.90 -36.55
CA VAL A 363 -23.03 -1.58 -37.99
C VAL A 363 -23.79 -2.67 -38.75
N VAL A 364 -24.89 -2.27 -39.41
CA VAL A 364 -25.68 -3.16 -40.27
C VAL A 364 -25.18 -3.06 -41.70
N THR A 365 -24.92 -4.20 -42.32
CA THR A 365 -24.57 -4.35 -43.74
C THR A 365 -25.51 -5.36 -44.39
N THR A 366 -25.62 -5.33 -45.72
CA THR A 366 -26.35 -6.36 -46.49
C THR A 366 -25.38 -7.28 -47.21
N GLU A 367 -25.66 -8.57 -47.18
CA GLU A 367 -24.89 -9.62 -47.84
C GLU A 367 -25.81 -10.36 -48.82
N THR A 368 -25.28 -10.76 -49.97
CA THR A 368 -26.05 -11.41 -51.05
C THR A 368 -25.40 -12.72 -51.48
N GLN A 369 -26.22 -13.71 -51.83
CA GLN A 369 -25.77 -14.97 -52.44
C GLN A 369 -26.76 -15.40 -53.53
N GLU A 370 -26.45 -16.45 -54.30
CA GLU A 370 -27.41 -17.08 -55.20
C GLU A 370 -27.63 -18.55 -54.81
N ARG A 371 -28.90 -18.97 -54.72
CA ARG A 371 -29.30 -20.38 -54.63
C ARG A 371 -29.78 -20.89 -55.99
N GLN A 372 -29.74 -22.21 -56.19
CA GLN A 372 -30.46 -22.82 -57.32
C GLN A 372 -31.97 -22.75 -57.09
N LYS A 373 -32.74 -22.77 -58.17
CA LYS A 373 -34.19 -22.98 -58.12
C LYS A 373 -34.54 -24.39 -57.67
N THR A 374 -35.64 -24.51 -56.95
CA THR A 374 -36.32 -25.76 -56.64
C THR A 374 -37.09 -26.26 -57.88
N GLN A 375 -37.49 -27.54 -57.86
CA GLN A 375 -38.24 -28.14 -58.97
C GLN A 375 -39.57 -27.39 -59.25
N ALA A 376 -40.29 -26.98 -58.20
CA ALA A 376 -41.54 -26.22 -58.34
C ALA A 376 -41.35 -24.86 -59.05
N GLU A 377 -40.23 -24.17 -58.77
CA GLU A 377 -39.85 -22.91 -59.44
C GLU A 377 -39.40 -23.10 -60.90
N HIS A 378 -39.20 -24.35 -61.35
CA HIS A 378 -39.01 -24.70 -62.76
C HIS A 378 -40.28 -25.21 -63.43
N GLU A 379 -41.18 -25.88 -62.68
CA GLU A 379 -42.48 -26.34 -63.17
C GLU A 379 -43.44 -25.17 -63.47
N GLN A 380 -43.36 -24.08 -62.72
CA GLN A 380 -44.06 -22.82 -63.02
C GLN A 380 -43.67 -22.20 -64.39
N CYS A 381 -42.53 -22.59 -64.97
CA CYS A 381 -42.07 -22.14 -66.28
C CYS A 381 -42.37 -23.16 -67.42
N LYS A 382 -43.28 -24.14 -67.23
CA LYS A 382 -43.64 -25.12 -68.27
C LYS A 382 -44.33 -24.45 -69.49
N PRO A 383 -43.84 -24.66 -70.73
CA PRO A 383 -44.57 -24.29 -71.95
C PRO A 383 -45.85 -25.10 -72.15
N ALA A 384 -46.91 -24.46 -72.66
CA ALA A 384 -48.13 -25.15 -73.07
C ALA A 384 -47.87 -26.09 -74.26
N ASP A 385 -48.61 -27.21 -74.30
CA ASP A 385 -48.44 -28.24 -75.34
C ASP A 385 -48.98 -27.74 -76.72
N ARG A 386 -48.30 -28.08 -77.80
CA ARG A 386 -48.57 -27.56 -79.17
C ARG A 386 -49.49 -28.50 -79.94
N ILE A 387 -50.62 -27.99 -80.44
CA ILE A 387 -51.65 -28.74 -81.16
C ILE A 387 -51.80 -28.20 -82.58
N GLU A 388 -51.78 -29.08 -83.58
CA GLU A 388 -51.96 -28.76 -85.01
C GLU A 388 -53.00 -29.70 -85.64
N TYR A 389 -53.63 -29.26 -86.75
CA TYR A 389 -54.77 -29.93 -87.38
C TYR A 389 -54.63 -29.94 -88.91
N GLY A 390 -55.08 -31.01 -89.56
CA GLY A 390 -55.24 -31.11 -91.01
C GLY A 390 -56.60 -30.63 -91.52
N GLU A 391 -56.80 -30.78 -92.84
CA GLU A 391 -58.05 -30.47 -93.55
C GLU A 391 -59.05 -31.64 -93.50
N TRP A 392 -60.34 -31.34 -93.72
CA TRP A 392 -61.47 -32.27 -93.59
C TRP A 392 -61.89 -32.92 -94.93
N THR A 393 -62.40 -34.15 -94.88
CA THR A 393 -62.91 -34.90 -96.06
C THR A 393 -64.22 -35.65 -95.75
N ASP A 394 -65.21 -35.62 -96.66
CA ASP A 394 -66.59 -36.12 -96.48
C ASP A 394 -66.80 -37.62 -96.71
N GLY A 395 -67.77 -38.21 -96.00
CA GLY A 395 -68.31 -39.56 -96.17
C GLY A 395 -69.71 -39.63 -96.82
N ALA A 396 -70.40 -40.76 -96.63
CA ALA A 396 -71.71 -41.05 -97.24
C ALA A 396 -72.91 -40.50 -96.41
N ILE A 397 -74.09 -40.44 -97.06
CA ILE A 397 -75.29 -39.73 -96.57
C ILE A 397 -76.46 -40.71 -96.36
N THR A 398 -77.16 -40.65 -95.23
CA THR A 398 -78.36 -41.47 -94.92
C THR A 398 -79.54 -40.63 -94.44
N CYS A 399 -80.78 -41.11 -94.57
CA CYS A 399 -82.01 -40.34 -94.30
C CYS A 399 -82.20 -39.98 -92.81
N ASP A 400 -81.66 -40.82 -91.94
CA ASP A 400 -82.04 -41.05 -90.54
C ASP A 400 -81.32 -40.14 -89.53
N LYS A 401 -80.35 -39.36 -90.01
CA LYS A 401 -79.71 -38.25 -89.30
C LYS A 401 -79.91 -36.92 -90.03
N PRO A 402 -79.76 -35.78 -89.34
CA PRO A 402 -79.66 -34.46 -89.97
C PRO A 402 -78.26 -34.17 -90.55
N THR A 403 -77.35 -35.15 -90.63
CA THR A 403 -75.90 -34.92 -90.81
C THR A 403 -75.19 -35.84 -91.82
N VAL A 404 -73.93 -35.51 -92.14
CA VAL A 404 -72.94 -36.26 -92.94
C VAL A 404 -71.58 -36.24 -92.21
N THR A 405 -70.88 -37.38 -92.13
CA THR A 405 -69.58 -37.48 -91.43
C THR A 405 -68.41 -36.93 -92.27
N GLN A 406 -67.41 -36.35 -91.60
CA GLN A 406 -66.12 -35.92 -92.17
C GLN A 406 -64.95 -36.40 -91.30
N THR A 407 -63.75 -36.54 -91.89
CA THR A 407 -62.51 -36.97 -91.19
C THR A 407 -61.32 -36.05 -91.47
N ARG A 408 -60.45 -35.82 -90.47
CA ARG A 408 -59.13 -35.17 -90.58
C ARG A 408 -58.09 -35.80 -89.63
N SER A 409 -56.83 -35.38 -89.74
CA SER A 409 -55.78 -35.67 -88.76
C SER A 409 -55.56 -34.51 -87.77
N LYS A 410 -55.03 -34.85 -86.59
CA LYS A 410 -54.67 -33.96 -85.47
C LYS A 410 -53.35 -34.40 -84.86
N SER A 411 -52.44 -33.47 -84.59
CA SER A 411 -51.15 -33.76 -83.97
C SER A 411 -50.97 -32.97 -82.67
N VAL A 412 -50.51 -33.64 -81.62
CA VAL A 412 -50.24 -33.04 -80.30
C VAL A 412 -48.78 -33.29 -79.92
N THR A 413 -48.06 -32.22 -79.60
CA THR A 413 -46.66 -32.25 -79.16
C THR A 413 -46.60 -31.77 -77.70
N THR A 414 -46.32 -32.69 -76.79
CA THR A 414 -46.17 -32.37 -75.35
C THR A 414 -44.73 -32.04 -75.00
N PHE A 415 -44.52 -31.20 -73.99
CA PHE A 415 -43.19 -30.85 -73.49
C PHE A 415 -42.85 -31.60 -72.19
N THR A 416 -41.65 -32.18 -72.14
CA THR A 416 -41.10 -32.92 -70.99
C THR A 416 -39.90 -32.17 -70.42
N PHE A 417 -39.76 -32.14 -69.09
CA PHE A 417 -38.61 -31.50 -68.44
C PHE A 417 -37.38 -32.40 -68.51
N ASP A 418 -36.29 -31.90 -69.08
CA ASP A 418 -34.98 -32.55 -69.00
C ASP A 418 -34.26 -32.08 -67.75
N ASP A 419 -34.17 -32.95 -66.75
CA ASP A 419 -33.58 -32.60 -65.46
C ASP A 419 -32.03 -32.47 -65.50
N ALA A 420 -31.37 -32.98 -66.55
CA ALA A 420 -29.93 -32.82 -66.74
C ALA A 420 -29.59 -31.47 -67.39
N THR A 421 -30.45 -30.94 -68.26
CA THR A 421 -30.28 -29.60 -68.88
C THR A 421 -31.21 -28.52 -68.31
N LYS A 422 -31.97 -28.83 -67.24
CA LYS A 422 -32.96 -27.97 -66.56
C LYS A 422 -33.87 -27.18 -67.50
N THR A 423 -34.32 -27.84 -68.58
CA THR A 423 -35.03 -27.20 -69.69
C THR A 423 -36.14 -28.08 -70.25
N TRP A 424 -37.25 -27.48 -70.65
CA TRP A 424 -38.38 -28.16 -71.28
C TRP A 424 -38.09 -28.48 -72.75
N LYS A 425 -38.16 -29.76 -73.13
CA LYS A 425 -37.92 -30.24 -74.50
C LYS A 425 -39.21 -30.82 -75.10
N PRO A 426 -39.51 -30.56 -76.39
CA PRO A 426 -40.65 -31.17 -77.05
C PRO A 426 -40.42 -32.69 -77.21
N GLY A 427 -41.44 -33.48 -76.90
CA GLY A 427 -41.51 -34.90 -77.25
C GLY A 427 -41.80 -35.11 -78.74
N ALA A 428 -41.91 -36.37 -79.15
CA ALA A 428 -42.40 -36.70 -80.48
C ALA A 428 -43.90 -36.37 -80.60
N PRO A 429 -44.37 -35.77 -81.72
CA PRO A 429 -45.78 -35.48 -81.92
C PRO A 429 -46.60 -36.78 -82.03
N VAL A 430 -47.64 -36.91 -81.21
CA VAL A 430 -48.63 -37.98 -81.33
C VAL A 430 -49.69 -37.53 -82.34
N VAL A 431 -49.89 -38.31 -83.40
CA VAL A 431 -50.91 -38.05 -84.42
C VAL A 431 -52.11 -38.97 -84.19
N THR A 432 -53.31 -38.41 -84.16
CA THR A 432 -54.59 -39.13 -84.11
C THR A 432 -55.52 -38.64 -85.21
N GLU A 433 -56.46 -39.49 -85.63
CA GLU A 433 -57.54 -39.09 -86.53
C GLU A 433 -58.73 -38.57 -85.71
N GLU A 434 -59.42 -37.56 -86.25
CA GLU A 434 -60.57 -36.89 -85.64
C GLU A 434 -61.71 -36.90 -86.67
N THR A 435 -62.89 -37.37 -86.29
CA THR A 435 -64.11 -37.35 -87.10
C THR A 435 -65.10 -36.33 -86.54
N GLN A 436 -65.81 -35.63 -87.42
CA GLN A 436 -66.95 -34.78 -87.06
C GLN A 436 -68.16 -35.11 -87.93
N GLU A 437 -69.34 -34.64 -87.55
CA GLU A 437 -70.52 -34.65 -88.41
C GLU A 437 -70.92 -33.20 -88.72
N ARG A 438 -71.21 -32.91 -90.00
CA ARG A 438 -71.76 -31.63 -90.47
C ARG A 438 -73.23 -31.78 -90.84
N ASP A 439 -73.99 -30.71 -90.79
CA ASP A 439 -75.39 -30.75 -91.20
C ASP A 439 -75.58 -31.06 -92.69
N LYS A 440 -76.75 -31.64 -92.97
CA LYS A 440 -77.35 -31.83 -94.28
C LYS A 440 -77.87 -30.52 -94.86
N THR A 441 -77.92 -30.47 -96.19
CA THR A 441 -78.67 -29.45 -96.91
C THR A 441 -80.18 -29.69 -96.82
N GLN A 442 -80.99 -28.66 -97.10
CA GLN A 442 -82.45 -28.75 -96.99
C GLN A 442 -83.06 -29.88 -97.85
N ALA A 443 -82.47 -30.17 -99.02
CA ALA A 443 -82.90 -31.27 -99.91
C ALA A 443 -82.67 -32.67 -99.32
N GLU A 444 -81.79 -32.81 -98.33
CA GLU A 444 -81.50 -34.05 -97.61
C GLU A 444 -82.24 -34.11 -96.26
N HIS A 445 -82.83 -32.97 -95.84
CA HIS A 445 -83.57 -32.78 -94.59
C HIS A 445 -85.08 -33.03 -94.74
N GLU A 446 -85.64 -32.86 -95.95
CA GLU A 446 -87.00 -33.35 -96.30
C GLU A 446 -87.13 -34.89 -96.15
N GLN A 447 -86.02 -35.60 -95.93
CA GLN A 447 -86.00 -37.03 -95.61
C GLN A 447 -86.22 -37.36 -94.12
N CYS A 448 -86.08 -36.43 -93.15
CA CYS A 448 -86.64 -36.58 -91.78
C CYS A 448 -86.58 -35.35 -90.82
N LYS A 449 -87.76 -34.90 -90.36
CA LYS A 449 -88.20 -34.75 -88.94
C LYS A 449 -87.44 -33.85 -87.87
N PRO A 450 -88.02 -32.72 -87.41
CA PRO A 450 -87.59 -31.91 -86.21
C PRO A 450 -87.97 -32.41 -84.77
N GLU A 451 -87.51 -31.70 -83.71
CA GLU A 451 -87.41 -32.16 -82.29
C GLU A 451 -88.15 -31.34 -81.18
N THR A 452 -88.15 -31.90 -79.96
CA THR A 452 -88.64 -31.43 -78.63
C THR A 452 -88.18 -30.04 -78.17
N LYS A 453 -89.11 -29.20 -77.67
CA LYS A 453 -88.85 -27.86 -77.10
C LYS A 453 -88.67 -27.94 -75.58
N THR A 454 -87.61 -27.33 -75.04
CA THR A 454 -87.44 -27.18 -73.57
C THR A 454 -87.32 -25.70 -73.19
N GLU A 455 -88.05 -25.28 -72.16
CA GLU A 455 -87.98 -23.95 -71.55
C GLU A 455 -87.43 -24.04 -70.12
N PHE A 456 -86.93 -22.92 -69.59
CA PHE A 456 -86.34 -22.86 -68.25
C PHE A 456 -86.73 -21.55 -67.54
N SER A 457 -86.95 -21.58 -66.24
CA SER A 457 -87.00 -20.36 -65.41
C SER A 457 -85.59 -19.77 -65.24
N GLN A 458 -85.53 -18.52 -64.78
CA GLN A 458 -84.29 -17.98 -64.24
C GLN A 458 -83.87 -18.75 -62.98
N TRP A 459 -82.57 -18.72 -62.70
CA TRP A 459 -81.95 -19.32 -61.51
C TRP A 459 -82.17 -18.44 -60.28
N ALA A 460 -82.51 -19.05 -59.15
CA ALA A 460 -82.57 -18.40 -57.84
C ALA A 460 -81.61 -19.10 -56.86
N ASP A 461 -80.90 -18.33 -56.04
CA ASP A 461 -79.91 -18.83 -55.08
C ASP A 461 -80.57 -19.46 -53.84
N GLU A 462 -80.02 -20.56 -53.35
CA GLU A 462 -80.31 -21.16 -52.04
C GLU A 462 -79.25 -20.72 -51.00
N GLN A 463 -79.50 -20.92 -49.70
CA GLN A 463 -78.76 -20.22 -48.64
C GLN A 463 -77.23 -20.40 -48.68
N LEU A 464 -76.53 -19.26 -48.51
CA LEU A 464 -75.08 -19.14 -48.54
C LEU A 464 -74.42 -19.91 -47.38
N THR A 465 -73.54 -20.86 -47.70
CA THR A 465 -72.73 -21.63 -46.73
C THR A 465 -71.25 -21.43 -47.03
N CYS A 466 -70.42 -21.13 -46.02
CA CYS A 466 -69.06 -20.63 -46.27
C CYS A 466 -68.05 -21.70 -46.73
N ASP A 467 -68.32 -22.98 -46.48
CA ASP A 467 -67.36 -24.09 -46.66
C ASP A 467 -67.14 -24.53 -48.12
N LYS A 468 -67.81 -23.88 -49.07
CA LYS A 468 -67.64 -24.05 -50.52
C LYS A 468 -67.39 -22.71 -51.22
N PRO A 469 -66.68 -22.66 -52.37
CA PRO A 469 -66.57 -21.46 -53.19
C PRO A 469 -67.87 -21.15 -53.97
N THR A 470 -68.83 -22.06 -53.98
CA THR A 470 -70.05 -22.03 -54.80
C THR A 470 -71.32 -21.71 -54.01
N VAL A 471 -72.37 -21.31 -54.73
CA VAL A 471 -73.77 -21.16 -54.28
C VAL A 471 -74.65 -22.10 -55.10
N THR A 472 -75.48 -22.91 -54.44
CA THR A 472 -76.45 -23.77 -55.14
C THR A 472 -77.62 -22.93 -55.63
N GLN A 473 -77.88 -22.97 -56.93
CA GLN A 473 -79.01 -22.33 -57.59
C GLN A 473 -80.07 -23.35 -57.99
N LYS A 474 -81.34 -22.94 -57.98
CA LYS A 474 -82.50 -23.72 -58.45
C LYS A 474 -83.26 -23.02 -59.57
N ARG A 475 -83.74 -23.78 -60.54
CA ARG A 475 -84.67 -23.34 -61.59
C ARG A 475 -85.63 -24.47 -61.97
N THR A 476 -86.78 -24.14 -62.55
CA THR A 476 -87.65 -25.15 -63.20
C THR A 476 -87.36 -25.26 -64.69
N LYS A 477 -87.37 -26.49 -65.18
CA LYS A 477 -87.23 -26.92 -66.57
C LYS A 477 -88.56 -27.49 -67.06
N THR A 478 -89.03 -27.04 -68.20
CA THR A 478 -90.31 -27.43 -68.80
C THR A 478 -90.07 -28.04 -70.17
N VAL A 479 -90.19 -29.37 -70.30
CA VAL A 479 -89.93 -30.13 -71.53
C VAL A 479 -91.24 -30.38 -72.28
N THR A 480 -91.28 -30.08 -73.57
CA THR A 480 -92.46 -30.14 -74.45
C THR A 480 -92.10 -30.92 -75.72
N GLU A 481 -92.37 -32.22 -75.74
CA GLU A 481 -92.11 -33.05 -76.92
C GLU A 481 -92.99 -32.63 -78.10
N TYR A 482 -92.53 -32.85 -79.33
CA TYR A 482 -93.41 -32.79 -80.50
C TYR A 482 -93.79 -34.21 -80.95
N THR A 483 -94.95 -34.35 -81.58
CA THR A 483 -95.41 -35.53 -82.33
C THR A 483 -95.52 -35.20 -83.81
N PHE A 484 -95.09 -36.09 -84.70
CA PHE A 484 -95.11 -35.84 -86.14
C PHE A 484 -96.54 -35.85 -86.66
N ASP A 485 -96.98 -34.74 -87.24
CA ASP A 485 -98.18 -34.73 -88.05
C ASP A 485 -97.80 -35.17 -89.46
N ASP A 486 -98.03 -36.46 -89.71
CA ASP A 486 -97.72 -37.10 -90.99
C ASP A 486 -98.62 -36.58 -92.13
N ALA A 487 -99.72 -35.88 -91.81
CA ALA A 487 -100.56 -35.16 -92.78
C ALA A 487 -99.97 -33.78 -93.17
N THR A 488 -99.01 -33.24 -92.42
CA THR A 488 -98.33 -31.96 -92.75
C THR A 488 -96.81 -32.07 -92.88
N LYS A 489 -96.25 -33.30 -92.83
CA LYS A 489 -94.80 -33.61 -92.91
C LYS A 489 -93.93 -32.77 -91.98
N THR A 490 -94.49 -32.38 -90.84
CA THR A 490 -93.93 -31.47 -89.83
C THR A 490 -94.41 -31.94 -88.45
N TRP A 491 -93.74 -31.57 -87.34
CA TRP A 491 -94.17 -32.00 -86.01
C TRP A 491 -94.95 -30.91 -85.26
N LYS A 492 -95.83 -31.32 -84.33
CA LYS A 492 -96.69 -30.48 -83.48
C LYS A 492 -96.41 -30.74 -81.99
N PRO A 493 -96.36 -29.72 -81.12
CA PRO A 493 -96.01 -29.92 -79.70
C PRO A 493 -97.14 -30.57 -78.89
N GLY A 494 -96.76 -31.41 -77.92
CA GLY A 494 -97.63 -32.08 -76.96
C GLY A 494 -97.64 -31.39 -75.58
N THR A 495 -98.05 -32.12 -74.54
CA THR A 495 -98.22 -31.59 -73.18
C THR A 495 -96.87 -31.42 -72.46
N PRO A 496 -96.57 -30.24 -71.86
CA PRO A 496 -95.30 -30.01 -71.18
C PRO A 496 -95.17 -30.71 -69.82
N VAL A 497 -93.95 -31.16 -69.50
CA VAL A 497 -93.54 -31.78 -68.23
C VAL A 497 -92.56 -30.86 -67.48
N VAL A 498 -92.86 -30.52 -66.23
CA VAL A 498 -92.01 -29.64 -65.40
C VAL A 498 -91.16 -30.47 -64.43
N THR A 499 -89.87 -30.13 -64.34
CA THR A 499 -88.87 -30.71 -63.42
C THR A 499 -88.02 -29.58 -62.80
N THR A 500 -87.40 -29.79 -61.64
CA THR A 500 -86.53 -28.79 -61.02
C THR A 500 -85.07 -29.18 -61.21
N GLU A 501 -84.27 -28.27 -61.77
CA GLU A 501 -82.82 -28.40 -61.88
C GLU A 501 -82.12 -27.64 -60.74
N THR A 502 -80.99 -28.17 -60.30
CA THR A 502 -80.01 -27.52 -59.43
C THR A 502 -78.69 -27.38 -60.18
N GLN A 503 -78.05 -26.20 -60.12
CA GLN A 503 -76.64 -26.03 -60.48
C GLN A 503 -75.88 -25.42 -59.30
N GLU A 504 -74.55 -25.46 -59.31
CA GLU A 504 -73.73 -24.62 -58.44
C GLU A 504 -73.07 -23.52 -59.31
N ARG A 505 -73.16 -22.26 -58.89
CA ARG A 505 -72.41 -21.12 -59.46
C ARG A 505 -71.30 -20.71 -58.51
N ASP A 506 -70.26 -20.02 -58.98
CA ASP A 506 -69.31 -19.37 -58.08
C ASP A 506 -69.97 -18.23 -57.27
N LYS A 507 -69.44 -17.98 -56.08
CA LYS A 507 -69.81 -16.82 -55.25
C LYS A 507 -69.31 -15.52 -55.88
N THR A 508 -70.10 -14.48 -55.75
CA THR A 508 -69.66 -13.10 -56.01
C THR A 508 -68.68 -12.65 -54.93
N GLN A 509 -67.91 -11.59 -55.20
CA GLN A 509 -66.93 -11.07 -54.25
C GLN A 509 -67.55 -10.66 -52.91
N ALA A 510 -68.75 -10.06 -52.92
CA ALA A 510 -69.48 -9.71 -51.70
C ALA A 510 -69.94 -10.94 -50.88
N GLU A 511 -70.26 -12.05 -51.54
CA GLU A 511 -70.58 -13.34 -50.89
C GLU A 511 -69.32 -14.04 -50.32
N HIS A 512 -68.14 -13.74 -50.87
CA HIS A 512 -66.85 -14.17 -50.29
C HIS A 512 -66.41 -13.32 -49.10
N GLU A 513 -66.73 -12.01 -49.10
CA GLU A 513 -66.44 -11.09 -47.98
C GLU A 513 -67.25 -11.44 -46.72
N GLN A 514 -68.49 -11.92 -46.86
CA GLN A 514 -69.28 -12.44 -45.73
C GLN A 514 -68.68 -13.69 -45.07
N CYS A 515 -67.71 -14.36 -45.71
CA CYS A 515 -67.03 -15.55 -45.20
C CYS A 515 -65.59 -15.28 -44.71
N LYS A 516 -65.25 -14.03 -44.36
CA LYS A 516 -63.94 -13.67 -43.80
C LYS A 516 -63.76 -14.25 -42.38
N PRO A 517 -62.68 -15.01 -42.10
CA PRO A 517 -62.34 -15.43 -40.74
C PRO A 517 -62.00 -14.24 -39.83
N GLU A 518 -62.39 -14.32 -38.56
CA GLU A 518 -62.02 -13.32 -37.55
C GLU A 518 -60.51 -13.32 -37.29
N THR A 519 -59.95 -12.14 -37.05
CA THR A 519 -58.50 -11.94 -36.81
C THR A 519 -58.04 -12.67 -35.55
N LYS A 520 -57.13 -13.63 -35.70
CA LYS A 520 -56.63 -14.44 -34.59
C LYS A 520 -55.57 -13.66 -33.81
N THR A 521 -55.78 -13.49 -32.50
CA THR A 521 -54.81 -12.86 -31.59
C THR A 521 -54.36 -13.85 -30.52
N GLU A 522 -53.04 -14.01 -30.35
CA GLU A 522 -52.42 -14.84 -29.32
C GLU A 522 -51.46 -14.00 -28.46
N PHE A 523 -51.24 -14.40 -27.22
CA PHE A 523 -50.36 -13.71 -26.27
C PHE A 523 -49.41 -14.71 -25.60
N SER A 524 -48.14 -14.34 -25.44
CA SER A 524 -47.23 -15.07 -24.57
C SER A 524 -47.54 -14.83 -23.09
N GLN A 525 -46.96 -15.66 -22.21
CA GLN A 525 -47.00 -15.40 -20.77
C GLN A 525 -46.19 -14.13 -20.42
N TRP A 526 -46.60 -13.45 -19.35
CA TRP A 526 -45.86 -12.31 -18.80
C TRP A 526 -44.55 -12.78 -18.17
N ALA A 527 -43.43 -12.21 -18.62
CA ALA A 527 -42.12 -12.36 -18.00
C ALA A 527 -41.75 -11.07 -17.26
N ASP A 528 -41.17 -11.20 -16.06
CA ASP A 528 -40.68 -10.06 -15.29
C ASP A 528 -39.34 -9.57 -15.86
N GLU A 529 -39.22 -8.26 -16.07
CA GLU A 529 -37.95 -7.57 -16.36
C GLU A 529 -37.21 -7.29 -15.03
N GLN A 530 -35.89 -7.06 -15.09
CA GLN A 530 -35.01 -7.14 -13.91
C GLN A 530 -35.49 -6.35 -12.68
N LEU A 531 -35.55 -7.02 -11.54
CA LEU A 531 -35.96 -6.46 -10.25
C LEU A 531 -35.01 -5.34 -9.82
N THR A 532 -35.48 -4.10 -9.89
CA THR A 532 -34.75 -2.89 -9.45
C THR A 532 -35.38 -2.37 -8.15
N CYS A 533 -34.57 -2.10 -7.13
CA CYS A 533 -35.10 -1.79 -5.79
C CYS A 533 -35.72 -0.39 -5.65
N ASP A 534 -35.45 0.52 -6.58
CA ASP A 534 -35.81 1.96 -6.51
C ASP A 534 -37.28 2.27 -6.83
N LYS A 535 -38.05 1.28 -7.30
CA LYS A 535 -39.49 1.36 -7.59
C LYS A 535 -40.31 0.41 -6.70
N PRO A 536 -41.59 0.69 -6.41
CA PRO A 536 -42.51 -0.28 -5.79
C PRO A 536 -43.02 -1.35 -6.77
N THR A 537 -42.88 -1.12 -8.07
CA THR A 537 -43.39 -1.96 -9.16
C THR A 537 -42.28 -2.80 -9.83
N VAL A 538 -42.70 -3.82 -10.57
CA VAL A 538 -41.90 -4.62 -11.52
C VAL A 538 -42.51 -4.45 -12.91
N THR A 539 -41.69 -4.11 -13.91
CA THR A 539 -42.12 -4.11 -15.31
C THR A 539 -42.20 -5.55 -15.81
N GLN A 540 -43.33 -5.92 -16.41
CA GLN A 540 -43.50 -7.18 -17.12
C GLN A 540 -43.61 -6.93 -18.62
N LYS A 541 -43.14 -7.89 -19.42
CA LYS A 541 -43.26 -7.92 -20.88
C LYS A 541 -43.96 -9.19 -21.34
N ARG A 542 -44.73 -9.07 -22.43
CA ARG A 542 -45.20 -10.19 -23.24
C ARG A 542 -45.24 -9.80 -24.71
N THR A 543 -45.16 -10.78 -25.60
CA THR A 543 -45.47 -10.59 -27.01
C THR A 543 -46.95 -10.90 -27.28
N LYS A 544 -47.56 -10.03 -28.09
CA LYS A 544 -48.88 -10.18 -28.69
C LYS A 544 -48.68 -10.46 -30.18
N THR A 545 -49.31 -11.50 -30.69
CA THR A 545 -49.24 -11.90 -32.09
C THR A 545 -50.62 -11.79 -32.72
N VAL A 546 -50.77 -10.90 -33.70
CA VAL A 546 -52.03 -10.67 -34.43
C VAL A 546 -51.89 -11.21 -35.85
N THR A 547 -52.76 -12.15 -36.23
CA THR A 547 -52.79 -12.74 -37.57
C THR A 547 -54.08 -12.35 -38.26
N GLU A 548 -54.00 -11.37 -39.18
CA GLU A 548 -55.11 -11.02 -40.07
C GLU A 548 -55.17 -11.99 -41.26
N TYR A 549 -56.36 -12.09 -41.87
CA TYR A 549 -56.58 -12.91 -43.05
C TYR A 549 -56.80 -12.03 -44.29
N THR A 550 -56.10 -12.35 -45.37
CA THR A 550 -56.21 -11.73 -46.70
C THR A 550 -56.93 -12.69 -47.65
N PHE A 551 -57.78 -12.17 -48.53
CA PHE A 551 -58.46 -13.00 -49.52
C PHE A 551 -57.53 -13.28 -50.70
N ASP A 552 -57.24 -14.55 -50.96
CA ASP A 552 -56.56 -14.96 -52.18
C ASP A 552 -57.61 -15.11 -53.28
N ASP A 553 -57.66 -14.13 -54.18
CA ASP A 553 -58.64 -14.10 -55.27
C ASP A 553 -58.35 -15.13 -56.38
N ALA A 554 -57.17 -15.77 -56.39
CA ALA A 554 -56.84 -16.86 -57.30
C ALA A 554 -57.29 -18.23 -56.75
N THR A 555 -57.22 -18.46 -55.44
CA THR A 555 -57.73 -19.68 -54.78
C THR A 555 -59.11 -19.51 -54.12
N LYS A 556 -59.75 -18.34 -54.29
CA LYS A 556 -61.06 -17.94 -53.72
C LYS A 556 -61.23 -18.28 -52.23
N THR A 557 -60.16 -18.12 -51.47
CA THR A 557 -60.06 -18.56 -50.07
C THR A 557 -59.27 -17.56 -49.23
N TRP A 558 -59.67 -17.39 -47.96
CA TRP A 558 -58.98 -16.52 -47.01
C TRP A 558 -57.72 -17.21 -46.48
N LYS A 559 -56.54 -16.61 -46.70
CA LYS A 559 -55.25 -17.10 -46.19
C LYS A 559 -54.77 -16.22 -45.03
N PRO A 560 -54.17 -16.79 -43.97
CA PRO A 560 -53.53 -15.98 -42.93
C PRO A 560 -52.35 -15.22 -43.53
N GLY A 561 -52.29 -13.92 -43.27
CA GLY A 561 -51.15 -13.07 -43.60
C GLY A 561 -49.97 -13.30 -42.65
N ALA A 562 -48.88 -12.55 -42.86
CA ALA A 562 -47.75 -12.57 -41.94
C ALA A 562 -48.18 -12.09 -40.54
N PRO A 563 -47.91 -12.87 -39.46
CA PRO A 563 -48.32 -12.51 -38.12
C PRO A 563 -47.56 -11.27 -37.62
N VAL A 564 -48.29 -10.23 -37.25
CA VAL A 564 -47.72 -8.99 -36.67
C VAL A 564 -47.50 -9.22 -35.19
N VAL A 565 -46.23 -9.25 -34.77
CA VAL A 565 -45.85 -9.36 -33.35
C VAL A 565 -45.57 -7.96 -32.79
N THR A 566 -46.20 -7.62 -31.68
CA THR A 566 -45.92 -6.41 -30.89
C THR A 566 -45.63 -6.76 -29.44
N GLU A 567 -44.75 -6.01 -28.78
CA GLU A 567 -44.55 -6.14 -27.33
C GLU A 567 -45.57 -5.30 -26.56
N GLU A 568 -46.18 -5.89 -25.54
CA GLU A 568 -46.95 -5.18 -24.53
C GLU A 568 -46.14 -5.16 -23.22
N THR A 569 -46.00 -3.97 -22.63
CA THR A 569 -45.43 -3.76 -21.29
C THR A 569 -46.55 -3.43 -20.30
N GLN A 570 -46.45 -3.95 -19.08
CA GLN A 570 -47.25 -3.47 -17.93
C GLN A 570 -46.35 -3.34 -16.69
N GLU A 571 -46.71 -2.49 -15.74
CA GLU A 571 -46.12 -2.54 -14.39
C GLU A 571 -47.08 -3.28 -13.44
N ARG A 572 -46.55 -4.21 -12.63
CA ARG A 572 -47.26 -4.84 -11.50
C ARG A 572 -46.63 -4.39 -10.18
N ASP A 573 -47.36 -4.47 -9.08
CA ASP A 573 -46.75 -4.33 -7.75
C ASP A 573 -45.76 -5.47 -7.46
N LYS A 574 -44.75 -5.19 -6.65
CA LYS A 574 -43.87 -6.21 -6.07
C LYS A 574 -44.61 -7.08 -5.07
N THR A 575 -44.31 -8.37 -5.09
CA THR A 575 -44.68 -9.30 -4.01
C THR A 575 -43.88 -8.99 -2.75
N GLN A 576 -44.36 -9.47 -1.59
CA GLN A 576 -43.66 -9.30 -0.32
C GLN A 576 -42.21 -9.82 -0.36
N ALA A 577 -41.97 -10.97 -1.01
CA ALA A 577 -40.63 -11.55 -1.15
C ALA A 577 -39.68 -10.66 -1.98
N GLU A 578 -40.19 -9.99 -3.02
CA GLU A 578 -39.42 -9.03 -3.83
C GLU A 578 -39.13 -7.73 -3.08
N HIS A 579 -40.01 -7.32 -2.15
CA HIS A 579 -39.73 -6.21 -1.23
C HIS A 579 -38.72 -6.60 -0.14
N GLU A 580 -38.73 -7.84 0.36
CA GLU A 580 -37.77 -8.37 1.33
C GLU A 580 -36.35 -8.52 0.74
N GLN A 581 -36.23 -8.90 -0.53
CA GLN A 581 -34.93 -8.88 -1.25
C GLN A 581 -34.31 -7.49 -1.35
N CYS A 582 -35.12 -6.42 -1.22
CA CYS A 582 -34.68 -5.03 -1.24
C CYS A 582 -34.51 -4.41 0.17
N LYS A 583 -34.42 -5.21 1.24
CA LYS A 583 -34.20 -4.70 2.61
C LYS A 583 -32.78 -4.10 2.76
N PRO A 584 -32.62 -2.82 3.15
CA PRO A 584 -31.32 -2.25 3.44
C PRO A 584 -30.67 -2.89 4.68
N GLU A 585 -29.34 -2.99 4.68
CA GLU A 585 -28.59 -3.45 5.85
C GLU A 585 -28.76 -2.47 7.04
N PRO A 586 -28.77 -2.95 8.30
CA PRO A 586 -28.88 -2.09 9.48
C PRO A 586 -27.73 -1.09 9.55
N LYS A 587 -28.06 0.21 9.72
CA LYS A 587 -27.04 1.25 9.87
C LYS A 587 -26.44 1.16 11.27
N VAL A 588 -25.13 0.96 11.39
CA VAL A 588 -24.41 0.93 12.67
C VAL A 588 -23.50 2.15 12.79
N GLU A 589 -23.69 2.93 13.86
CA GLU A 589 -22.89 4.10 14.20
C GLU A 589 -22.30 3.94 15.60
N PHE A 590 -21.13 4.54 15.82
CA PHE A 590 -20.42 4.51 17.11
C PHE A 590 -20.04 5.93 17.53
N SER A 591 -20.18 6.28 18.81
CA SER A 591 -19.54 7.47 19.36
C SER A 591 -18.02 7.30 19.44
N ALA A 592 -17.31 8.40 19.68
CA ALA A 592 -15.96 8.33 20.22
C ALA A 592 -15.95 7.60 21.56
N TRP A 593 -14.79 7.04 21.93
CA TRP A 593 -14.55 6.52 23.27
C TRP A 593 -14.37 7.69 24.26
N GLU A 594 -15.23 7.75 25.27
CA GLU A 594 -15.11 8.67 26.39
C GLU A 594 -14.42 7.96 27.56
N ASP A 595 -13.45 8.64 28.18
CA ASP A 595 -12.72 8.11 29.34
C ASP A 595 -13.56 8.26 30.63
N GLY A 596 -13.75 7.16 31.34
CA GLY A 596 -14.36 7.15 32.65
C GLY A 596 -13.47 7.80 33.73
N LYS A 597 -14.06 8.09 34.89
CA LYS A 597 -13.35 8.73 36.01
C LYS A 597 -12.13 7.91 36.43
N VAL A 598 -10.94 8.52 36.33
CA VAL A 598 -9.68 7.96 36.85
C VAL A 598 -9.78 7.72 38.36
N THR A 599 -9.48 6.49 38.80
CA THR A 599 -9.43 6.10 40.22
C THR A 599 -8.06 5.52 40.55
N CYS A 600 -7.51 5.82 41.73
CA CYS A 600 -6.13 5.44 42.07
C CYS A 600 -5.94 3.97 42.48
N GLU A 601 -7.03 3.19 42.53
CA GLU A 601 -7.03 1.78 42.94
C GLU A 601 -6.77 0.79 41.79
N SER A 602 -6.81 1.26 40.54
CA SER A 602 -6.53 0.48 39.32
C SER A 602 -5.36 1.05 38.52
N THR A 603 -4.68 0.23 37.73
CA THR A 603 -3.72 0.67 36.69
C THR A 603 -4.39 1.08 35.38
N LYS A 604 -5.71 0.86 35.25
CA LYS A 604 -6.49 1.08 34.04
C LYS A 604 -7.53 2.19 34.17
N VAL A 605 -8.08 2.60 33.03
CA VAL A 605 -9.25 3.47 32.86
C VAL A 605 -10.30 2.71 32.07
N THR A 606 -11.53 2.67 32.57
CA THR A 606 -12.68 2.15 31.82
C THR A 606 -13.14 3.23 30.83
N GLN A 607 -13.15 2.90 29.54
CA GLN A 607 -13.73 3.76 28.50
C GLN A 607 -15.16 3.29 28.18
N LYS A 608 -16.00 4.24 27.74
CA LYS A 608 -17.36 3.99 27.27
C LYS A 608 -17.55 4.52 25.86
N ARG A 609 -18.41 3.89 25.07
CA ARG A 609 -18.98 4.48 23.85
C ARG A 609 -20.43 4.05 23.69
N THR A 610 -21.22 4.85 23.00
CA THR A 610 -22.52 4.40 22.50
C THR A 610 -22.37 3.78 21.12
N LYS A 611 -23.12 2.71 20.90
CA LYS A 611 -23.32 2.06 19.61
C LYS A 611 -24.80 2.13 19.27
N THR A 612 -25.09 2.81 18.17
CA THR A 612 -26.43 3.01 17.66
C THR A 612 -26.65 2.05 16.49
N VAL A 613 -27.65 1.19 16.60
CA VAL A 613 -28.07 0.30 15.51
C VAL A 613 -29.47 0.73 15.05
N THR A 614 -29.56 1.15 13.80
CA THR A 614 -30.81 1.55 13.16
C THR A 614 -31.20 0.49 12.14
N GLU A 615 -32.08 -0.43 12.53
CA GLU A 615 -32.73 -1.34 11.59
C GLU A 615 -33.73 -0.60 10.70
N TYR A 616 -33.99 -1.16 9.51
CA TYR A 616 -35.02 -0.67 8.61
C TYR A 616 -36.30 -1.49 8.74
N THR A 617 -37.43 -0.81 8.89
CA THR A 617 -38.78 -1.39 8.90
C THR A 617 -39.50 -1.03 7.60
N PHE A 618 -40.19 -2.00 7.00
CA PHE A 618 -40.97 -1.77 5.79
C PHE A 618 -42.25 -1.01 6.13
N ASP A 619 -42.46 0.14 5.51
CA ASP A 619 -43.72 0.88 5.57
C ASP A 619 -44.63 0.39 4.45
N ASP A 620 -45.67 -0.37 4.81
CA ASP A 620 -46.59 -0.98 3.85
C ASP A 620 -47.50 0.04 3.13
N ALA A 621 -47.68 1.23 3.69
CA ALA A 621 -48.48 2.30 3.10
C ALA A 621 -47.68 3.13 2.06
N THR A 622 -46.36 3.26 2.23
CA THR A 622 -45.48 3.90 1.24
C THR A 622 -44.56 2.92 0.48
N LYS A 623 -44.77 1.61 0.65
CA LYS A 623 -44.04 0.49 0.01
C LYS A 623 -42.51 0.64 0.02
N THR A 624 -41.98 1.20 1.11
CA THR A 624 -40.58 1.65 1.22
C THR A 624 -39.99 1.33 2.60
N TRP A 625 -38.70 1.00 2.62
CA TRP A 625 -37.95 0.74 3.85
C TRP A 625 -37.60 2.06 4.56
N LYS A 626 -38.20 2.30 5.73
CA LYS A 626 -37.91 3.48 6.57
C LYS A 626 -36.97 3.11 7.72
N PRO A 627 -36.05 4.00 8.13
CA PRO A 627 -35.29 3.81 9.35
C PRO A 627 -36.25 3.65 10.54
N GLY A 628 -36.11 2.56 11.28
CA GLY A 628 -36.84 2.33 12.53
C GLY A 628 -36.24 3.14 13.69
N THR A 629 -36.78 2.93 14.89
CA THR A 629 -36.24 3.56 16.11
C THR A 629 -34.80 3.09 16.35
N PRO A 630 -33.80 3.98 16.46
CA PRO A 630 -32.42 3.60 16.71
C PRO A 630 -32.26 2.95 18.09
N VAL A 631 -31.68 1.75 18.13
CA VAL A 631 -31.35 1.04 19.36
C VAL A 631 -29.95 1.47 19.81
N VAL A 632 -29.86 2.21 20.91
CA VAL A 632 -28.60 2.65 21.49
C VAL A 632 -28.15 1.67 22.58
N THR A 633 -26.92 1.17 22.47
CA THR A 633 -26.27 0.27 23.43
C THR A 633 -24.97 0.88 23.92
N GLU A 634 -24.60 0.63 25.18
CA GLU A 634 -23.32 1.09 25.75
C GLU A 634 -22.29 -0.05 25.64
N GLU A 635 -21.17 0.21 24.98
CA GLU A 635 -20.01 -0.69 24.97
C GLU A 635 -18.94 -0.14 25.93
N THR A 636 -18.31 -1.03 26.71
CA THR A 636 -17.24 -0.69 27.66
C THR A 636 -15.96 -1.45 27.33
N GLN A 637 -14.81 -0.80 27.53
CA GLN A 637 -13.50 -1.45 27.45
C GLN A 637 -12.56 -0.89 28.52
N GLU A 638 -11.42 -1.56 28.78
CA GLU A 638 -10.37 -1.02 29.64
C GLU A 638 -9.13 -0.68 28.82
N ARG A 639 -8.56 0.51 29.02
CA ARG A 639 -7.20 0.85 28.58
C ARG A 639 -6.28 1.05 29.77
N ASP A 640 -4.98 0.90 29.58
CA ASP A 640 -4.01 1.32 30.60
C ASP A 640 -4.02 2.86 30.77
N LYS A 641 -3.60 3.32 31.95
CA LYS A 641 -3.44 4.75 32.25
C LYS A 641 -2.25 5.35 31.50
N THR A 642 -2.42 6.59 31.07
CA THR A 642 -1.32 7.46 30.65
C THR A 642 -0.50 7.92 31.85
N MET A 643 0.73 8.39 31.61
CA MET A 643 1.59 8.90 32.69
C MET A 643 0.96 10.08 33.45
N ALA A 644 0.21 10.95 32.77
CA ALA A 644 -0.50 12.07 33.39
C ALA A 644 -1.61 11.61 34.34
N GLU A 645 -2.31 10.51 34.01
CA GLU A 645 -3.35 9.91 34.87
C GLU A 645 -2.76 9.13 36.04
N HIS A 646 -1.53 8.62 35.91
CA HIS A 646 -0.74 8.14 37.04
C HIS A 646 -0.28 9.30 37.94
N GLU A 647 0.12 10.44 37.39
CA GLU A 647 0.61 11.60 38.17
C GLU A 647 -0.51 12.28 38.99
N GLN A 648 -1.77 12.21 38.55
CA GLN A 648 -2.94 12.58 39.37
C GLN A 648 -3.06 11.76 40.68
N CYS A 649 -2.43 10.58 40.75
CA CYS A 649 -2.44 9.69 41.91
C CYS A 649 -1.12 9.73 42.73
N LYS A 650 -0.31 10.78 42.56
CA LYS A 650 0.96 10.98 43.27
C LYS A 650 0.70 11.43 44.71
N PRO A 651 1.11 10.67 45.75
CA PRO A 651 0.95 11.10 47.13
C PRO A 651 1.91 12.26 47.47
N GLU A 652 1.47 13.14 48.37
CA GLU A 652 2.23 14.32 48.78
C GLU A 652 3.56 13.96 49.46
N SER A 653 4.61 14.76 49.21
CA SER A 653 5.91 14.58 49.85
C SER A 653 5.83 14.87 51.35
N LYS A 654 6.20 13.91 52.18
CA LYS A 654 6.27 14.10 53.63
C LYS A 654 7.47 14.98 53.98
N VAL A 655 7.24 16.06 54.71
CA VAL A 655 8.30 16.96 55.20
C VAL A 655 8.32 16.96 56.72
N GLU A 656 9.47 16.61 57.30
CA GLU A 656 9.73 16.66 58.74
C GLU A 656 10.88 17.63 59.01
N ILE A 657 10.76 18.49 60.01
CA ILE A 657 11.77 19.51 60.34
C ILE A 657 12.06 19.42 61.84
N SER A 658 13.32 19.23 62.21
CA SER A 658 13.74 19.22 63.61
C SER A 658 13.72 20.63 64.20
N GLN A 659 13.70 20.70 65.52
CA GLN A 659 14.05 21.93 66.22
C GLN A 659 15.51 22.32 65.93
N TRP A 660 15.82 23.61 66.04
CA TRP A 660 17.18 24.13 65.98
C TRP A 660 18.00 23.66 67.18
N GLN A 661 19.26 23.28 66.95
CA GLN A 661 20.26 23.03 67.98
C GLN A 661 21.39 24.04 67.86
N ASP A 662 21.78 24.63 68.98
CA ASP A 662 22.91 25.57 69.05
C ASP A 662 24.24 24.83 68.87
N GLU A 663 25.11 25.37 68.02
CA GLU A 663 26.53 25.04 68.05
C GLU A 663 27.20 25.65 69.29
N LYS A 664 28.44 25.24 69.57
CA LYS A 664 29.20 25.73 70.72
C LYS A 664 29.35 27.26 70.69
N VAL A 665 28.72 27.94 71.64
CA VAL A 665 28.84 29.40 71.83
C VAL A 665 30.31 29.81 72.02
N THR A 666 30.83 30.67 71.14
CA THR A 666 32.15 31.30 71.25
C THR A 666 32.02 32.81 71.49
N CYS A 667 33.01 33.45 72.09
CA CYS A 667 32.96 34.90 72.35
C CYS A 667 33.34 35.77 71.14
N GLU A 668 33.77 35.16 70.04
CA GLU A 668 34.32 35.82 68.84
C GLU A 668 33.25 36.45 67.92
N SER A 669 31.98 36.05 68.07
CA SER A 669 30.83 36.57 67.31
C SER A 669 29.74 37.10 68.25
N PRO A 670 28.95 38.12 67.88
CA PRO A 670 27.74 38.51 68.62
C PRO A 670 26.59 37.47 68.50
N LYS A 671 26.73 36.49 67.60
CA LYS A 671 25.72 35.47 67.27
C LYS A 671 26.11 34.06 67.71
N VAL A 672 25.12 33.18 67.78
CA VAL A 672 25.24 31.74 67.97
C VAL A 672 24.79 31.05 66.69
N LYS A 673 25.65 30.21 66.11
CA LYS A 673 25.30 29.35 64.99
C LYS A 673 24.34 28.25 65.45
N GLN A 674 23.38 27.93 64.61
CA GLN A 674 22.42 26.87 64.85
C GLN A 674 22.34 25.95 63.63
N THR A 675 22.05 24.68 63.85
CA THR A 675 21.70 23.73 62.77
C THR A 675 20.37 23.05 63.07
N ARG A 676 19.65 22.65 62.02
CA ARG A 676 18.49 21.77 62.11
C ARG A 676 18.44 20.82 60.92
N THR A 677 17.76 19.70 61.11
CA THR A 677 17.59 18.68 60.07
C THR A 677 16.21 18.81 59.44
N LYS A 678 16.16 18.82 58.11
CA LYS A 678 14.93 18.77 57.32
C LYS A 678 14.94 17.53 56.45
N THR A 679 14.01 16.64 56.72
CA THR A 679 13.82 15.38 56.01
C THR A 679 12.66 15.55 55.03
N VAL A 680 12.90 15.26 53.75
CA VAL A 680 11.88 15.28 52.69
C VAL A 680 11.79 13.89 52.07
N THR A 681 10.66 13.21 52.25
CA THR A 681 10.37 11.92 51.64
C THR A 681 9.37 12.12 50.51
N SER A 682 9.84 12.10 49.27
CA SER A 682 9.02 12.30 48.07
C SER A 682 8.56 10.99 47.46
N ALA A 683 7.39 11.00 46.81
CA ALA A 683 6.91 9.88 46.02
C ALA A 683 7.75 9.67 44.75
N VAL A 684 8.14 8.42 44.50
CA VAL A 684 8.84 7.95 43.29
C VAL A 684 7.93 6.97 42.57
N PHE A 685 7.79 7.10 41.25
CA PHE A 685 7.00 6.17 40.44
C PHE A 685 7.80 4.89 40.20
N ASP A 686 7.21 3.74 40.54
CA ASP A 686 7.75 2.44 40.18
C ASP A 686 7.23 2.06 38.80
N GLU A 687 8.11 2.08 37.80
CA GLU A 687 7.74 1.81 36.42
C GLU A 687 7.42 0.32 36.14
N ALA A 688 7.85 -0.60 37.00
CA ALA A 688 7.57 -2.03 36.88
C ALA A 688 6.20 -2.39 37.48
N THR A 689 5.79 -1.75 38.58
CA THR A 689 4.47 -1.97 39.21
C THR A 689 3.41 -0.92 38.84
N LYS A 690 3.79 0.13 38.11
CA LYS A 690 2.95 1.29 37.73
C LYS A 690 2.27 1.98 38.92
N THR A 691 2.96 2.03 40.06
CA THR A 691 2.47 2.62 41.32
C THR A 691 3.45 3.61 41.90
N TRP A 692 2.94 4.62 42.63
CA TRP A 692 3.79 5.50 43.43
C TRP A 692 4.17 4.80 44.74
N LYS A 693 5.48 4.80 45.06
CA LYS A 693 6.03 4.40 46.35
C LYS A 693 6.79 5.58 46.97
N MET A 694 6.85 5.65 48.30
CA MET A 694 7.70 6.66 48.94
C MET A 694 9.16 6.30 48.68
N GLY A 695 9.93 7.26 48.16
CA GLY A 695 11.38 7.11 47.94
C GLY A 695 12.18 7.17 49.23
N GLU A 696 13.51 7.11 49.11
CA GLU A 696 14.39 7.29 50.25
C GLU A 696 14.30 8.74 50.79
N PRO A 697 14.33 8.92 52.13
CA PRO A 697 14.23 10.24 52.74
C PRO A 697 15.49 11.09 52.47
N VAL A 698 15.33 12.22 51.78
CA VAL A 698 16.41 13.18 51.56
C VAL A 698 16.57 14.03 52.82
N VAL A 699 17.75 13.97 53.44
CA VAL A 699 18.05 14.64 54.71
C VAL A 699 18.97 15.83 54.47
N THR A 700 18.45 17.04 54.62
CA THR A 700 19.18 18.30 54.46
C THR A 700 19.44 18.93 55.82
N ILE A 701 20.69 19.35 56.07
CA ILE A 701 21.02 20.19 57.25
C ILE A 701 20.86 21.65 56.84
N GLU A 702 19.91 22.35 57.46
CA GLU A 702 19.77 23.79 57.36
C GLU A 702 20.61 24.44 58.47
N ALA A 703 21.47 25.39 58.11
CA ALA A 703 22.28 26.18 59.05
C ALA A 703 21.74 27.61 59.15
N GLY A 704 21.88 28.23 60.32
CA GLY A 704 21.42 29.58 60.59
C GLY A 704 22.20 30.23 61.74
N GLU A 705 21.87 31.49 62.05
CA GLU A 705 22.44 32.20 63.19
C GLU A 705 21.34 32.95 63.95
N ARG A 706 21.33 32.81 65.27
CA ARG A 706 20.55 33.67 66.18
C ARG A 706 21.47 34.65 66.89
N ASP A 707 20.94 35.76 67.37
CA ASP A 707 21.68 36.60 68.31
C ASP A 707 21.89 35.87 69.64
N LYS A 708 22.97 36.24 70.35
CA LYS A 708 23.19 35.79 71.73
C LYS A 708 22.09 36.30 72.65
N THR A 709 21.65 35.44 73.55
CA THR A 709 20.91 35.83 74.75
C THR A 709 21.79 36.69 75.66
N ASP A 710 21.19 37.48 76.54
CA ASP A 710 21.97 38.40 77.38
C ASP A 710 22.82 37.67 78.43
N ALA A 711 22.48 36.42 78.78
CA ALA A 711 23.34 35.53 79.55
C ALA A 711 24.60 35.12 78.78
N GLU A 712 24.48 34.79 77.49
CA GLU A 712 25.63 34.45 76.62
C GLU A 712 26.49 35.68 76.30
N LYS A 713 25.91 36.89 76.28
CA LYS A 713 26.66 38.16 76.21
C LYS A 713 27.43 38.42 77.51
N ALA A 714 26.77 38.28 78.66
CA ALA A 714 27.38 38.50 79.97
C ALA A 714 28.56 37.54 80.24
N ALA A 715 28.47 36.30 79.76
CA ALA A 715 29.56 35.31 79.85
C ALA A 715 30.82 35.67 79.03
N CYS A 716 30.74 36.65 78.12
CA CYS A 716 31.84 37.10 77.26
C CYS A 716 32.39 38.49 77.63
N ALA A 717 31.98 39.08 78.75
CA ALA A 717 32.48 40.39 79.19
C ALA A 717 33.88 40.30 79.83
N PRO A 718 34.83 41.21 79.51
CA PRO A 718 36.16 41.20 80.12
C PRO A 718 36.08 41.54 81.62
N GLY A 719 36.54 40.62 82.46
CA GLY A 719 36.55 40.76 83.93
C GLY A 719 35.70 39.74 84.70
N ALA A 720 34.94 38.87 84.02
CA ALA A 720 34.20 37.81 84.69
C ALA A 720 35.16 36.74 85.30
N PRO A 721 34.98 36.33 86.58
CA PRO A 721 35.82 35.29 87.19
C PRO A 721 35.52 33.91 86.57
N GLY A 722 36.58 33.16 86.29
CA GLY A 722 36.51 31.92 85.52
C GLY A 722 35.55 30.87 86.09
N LYS A 723 34.42 30.67 85.41
CA LYS A 723 33.57 29.48 85.53
C LYS A 723 33.37 28.88 84.16
N GLN A 724 33.70 27.60 84.00
CA GLN A 724 33.22 26.83 82.85
C GLN A 724 31.69 26.80 82.90
N LEU A 725 31.02 27.20 81.82
CA LEU A 725 29.61 26.89 81.63
C LEU A 725 29.47 25.37 81.51
N ALA A 726 28.57 24.80 82.31
CA ALA A 726 28.41 23.36 82.43
C ALA A 726 27.83 22.75 81.15
N LYS A 727 28.13 21.47 80.88
CA LYS A 727 27.48 20.71 79.80
C LYS A 727 25.98 20.56 80.07
N THR A 728 25.16 21.31 79.36
CA THR A 728 23.74 20.99 79.14
C THR A 728 23.58 20.48 77.70
N GLY A 729 23.83 19.18 77.52
CA GLY A 729 23.84 18.52 76.22
C GLY A 729 24.58 17.18 76.31
N SER A 730 23.85 16.08 76.22
CA SER A 730 24.43 14.73 76.32
C SER A 730 25.32 14.42 75.11
N PRO A 731 26.48 13.77 75.30
CA PRO A 731 27.30 13.33 74.18
C PRO A 731 26.64 12.12 73.49
N ILE A 732 26.00 12.36 72.34
CA ILE A 732 25.69 11.27 71.41
C ILE A 732 27.01 10.85 70.76
N LEU A 733 27.35 9.57 70.84
CA LEU A 733 28.51 9.04 70.13
C LEU A 733 28.30 9.15 68.62
N ILE A 734 29.31 9.67 67.91
CA ILE A 734 29.45 9.43 66.48
C ILE A 734 29.89 7.97 66.31
N ILE A 735 28.93 7.04 66.29
CA ILE A 735 29.19 5.62 66.04
C ILE A 735 29.39 5.44 64.53
N GLY A 736 30.66 5.41 64.12
CA GLY A 736 31.06 5.06 62.76
C GLY A 736 30.96 3.56 62.49
N SER A 737 29.73 3.02 62.39
CA SER A 737 29.50 1.65 61.92
C SER A 737 28.08 1.44 61.38
N ILE A 738 27.89 1.65 60.06
CA ILE A 738 26.69 1.18 59.35
C ILE A 738 26.87 -0.32 59.07
N ALA A 739 26.49 -1.16 60.04
CA ALA A 739 26.57 -2.62 59.92
C ALA A 739 25.54 -3.35 60.82
N GLY A 740 24.26 -3.32 60.42
CA GLY A 740 23.25 -4.35 60.67
C GLY A 740 22.82 -4.73 62.10
N LEU A 741 21.54 -4.45 62.43
CA LEU A 741 20.56 -5.20 63.26
C LEU A 741 19.33 -4.27 63.42
N LEU A 742 18.07 -4.55 63.04
CA LEU A 742 17.23 -5.77 62.95
C LEU A 742 16.63 -6.18 64.32
N ALA A 743 15.28 -6.22 64.38
CA ALA A 743 14.38 -6.58 65.49
C ALA A 743 14.09 -5.47 66.55
N LEU A 744 12.87 -5.32 67.10
CA LEU A 744 11.54 -5.91 66.80
C LEU A 744 10.37 -5.11 67.45
N ALA A 745 9.13 -5.40 67.02
CA ALA A 745 7.81 -5.06 67.61
C ALA A 745 7.33 -3.58 67.60
N GLY A 746 6.02 -3.30 67.51
CA GLY A 746 4.88 -4.20 67.20
C GLY A 746 3.47 -3.64 67.49
N GLY A 747 2.48 -3.98 66.65
CA GLY A 747 1.06 -3.64 66.79
C GLY A 747 0.65 -2.30 66.13
N ALA A 748 -0.48 -2.15 65.44
CA ALA A 748 -1.58 -3.07 65.06
C ALA A 748 -2.01 -2.75 63.58
N LEU A 749 -3.01 -3.33 62.90
CA LEU A 749 -4.22 -4.08 63.31
C LEU A 749 -4.77 -4.94 62.14
N VAL A 750 -5.36 -6.11 62.45
CA VAL A 750 -6.34 -6.92 61.68
C VAL A 750 -6.28 -6.99 60.13
N ILE A 751 -6.06 -8.22 59.62
CA ILE A 751 -6.91 -8.85 58.58
C ILE A 751 -7.28 -10.27 59.06
N ALA A 752 -8.46 -10.77 58.69
CA ALA A 752 -9.05 -11.99 59.24
C ALA A 752 -9.13 -13.17 58.26
N LYS A 753 -9.22 -14.39 58.84
CA LYS A 753 -9.69 -15.67 58.24
C LYS A 753 -9.05 -16.17 56.94
N ARG A 754 -8.47 -17.38 57.04
CA ARG A 754 -9.00 -18.53 56.27
C ARG A 754 -8.86 -19.84 57.06
N ARG A 755 -9.96 -20.57 57.26
CA ARG A 755 -9.95 -22.02 57.49
C ARG A 755 -10.05 -22.70 56.12
N ARG A 756 -9.58 -23.95 56.02
CA ARG A 756 -9.94 -24.82 54.89
C ARG A 756 -11.42 -25.19 54.96
N ALA A 757 -12.17 -24.78 53.95
CA ALA A 757 -13.00 -25.64 53.12
C ALA A 757 -12.73 -25.18 51.68
#